data_AF-A0A6P6U427-F1
#
_entry.id   AF-A0A6P6U427-F1
#
_cell.length_a   1.000
_cell.length_b   1.000
_cell.length_c   1.000
_cell.angle_alpha   90.00
_cell.angle_beta   90.00
_cell.angle_gamma   90.00
#
_symmetry.space_group_name_H-M   'P 1'
#
loop_
_entity.id
_entity.type
_entity.pdbx_description
1 polymer ?
#
loop_
_entity_poly.entity_id
_entity_poly.type
_entity_poly.pdbx_seq_one_letter_code
_entity_poly.pdbx_strand_id
1 'polypeptide(L)'
;MEEIQSQSDHYRSSSSSASSPASRVPSSNFFYLRKPGSLRQPISFEDSPDWDDTDIEVRVDEGGDSINAATTPASPSLSKLNSGSLPSPPLPERAVVARKISGASLAWKDLTVTIKGKRKYSDKVIKSSNGYALPGTMTVIMGPAKSGKSTLLRALAGRLPDSARMYGEVFVNGSKWHLPYASYGYVERETTLIGSLTVREFLYYSALLQLPGFFCQKKSVVEDAILAMSLGDFANKLIGAHCYMKGLPRGERRRVSIARELVMRPHVLFIDEPLYHLDSVSALLMMVTLKKLASTGCTLIFTIYQSSTEVFGLFDRICLLSNGNTLFFGETLACLQHFSNAGFPCPIMQSPSDHFLRAINTDFDRIIAMCKNWQDDHGDLSSVNMDTAVAIRTLETTYKSSADAAAVETMIVKLTEKEGPSLKSKGKASNPTRIAVLTWRSLLIMSREWKYYWFRLILYMLLTLCIGTVFSGLGHSLSSVVIYACEESNLHSGTFVFLLGQLFSGIPFLFLISISSSLVFYFLVGLRDEFSFLMYFVLNFFMCLLVNEGMVLLIVSICQEVYWSILTLVSVHVIMMLSAGYFRIRSALPRPIWMYPISYVSFHTYSIQGLLENEYIGSSYAVGQVRTISGYQALRNVYDISTSSSSKWENLLVLFLMCAGYRILVFALLQFCVRKKFPGRRFFRCNRETNNPR
;
A
#
# COMPACT_ATOMS: atom_id res chain seq x y z
N MET A 1 11.31 45.67 37.16
CA MET A 1 11.00 46.94 36.50
C MET A 1 10.27 46.62 35.22
N GLU A 2 9.30 47.48 34.89
CA GLU A 2 8.66 47.78 33.60
C GLU A 2 9.25 47.16 32.31
N GLU A 3 8.47 46.92 31.25
CA GLU A 3 7.01 46.71 31.07
C GLU A 3 6.77 46.22 29.62
N ILE A 4 5.50 45.97 29.22
CA ILE A 4 4.95 46.05 27.83
C ILE A 4 5.85 45.45 26.69
N GLN A 5 5.48 44.40 25.97
CA GLN A 5 4.30 44.36 25.10
C GLN A 5 3.98 42.94 24.62
N SER A 6 2.70 42.58 24.54
CA SER A 6 2.23 41.36 23.86
C SER A 6 1.31 41.74 22.70
N GLN A 7 1.58 41.26 21.49
CA GLN A 7 0.65 41.45 20.37
C GLN A 7 0.66 40.24 19.42
N SER A 8 -0.55 39.76 19.12
CA SER A 8 -0.82 38.59 18.29
C SER A 8 -1.83 38.96 17.22
N ASP A 9 -1.38 38.98 15.98
CA ASP A 9 -2.14 39.40 14.79
C ASP A 9 -1.90 38.39 13.65
N HIS A 10 -2.80 38.16 12.71
CA HIS A 10 -4.14 38.71 12.47
C HIS A 10 -4.97 37.63 11.75
N TYR A 11 -6.27 37.53 12.02
CA TYR A 11 -7.25 37.09 11.00
C TYR A 11 -8.57 37.82 11.25
N ARG A 12 -8.85 38.86 10.44
CA ARG A 12 -10.06 39.69 10.56
C ARG A 12 -11.22 39.08 9.77
N SER A 13 -12.29 38.71 10.47
CA SER A 13 -13.64 38.58 9.89
C SER A 13 -14.31 39.96 9.82
N SER A 14 -14.90 40.34 8.69
CA SER A 14 -15.55 41.63 8.49
C SER A 14 -17.07 41.57 8.69
N SER A 15 -17.56 42.33 9.67
CA SER A 15 -18.95 42.74 9.88
C SER A 15 -18.94 44.27 10.11
N SER A 16 -20.01 45.09 10.10
CA SER A 16 -21.46 44.88 9.92
C SER A 16 -22.17 46.25 9.91
N SER A 17 -23.24 46.44 9.13
CA SER A 17 -24.30 47.47 9.32
C SER A 17 -25.37 47.33 8.21
N ALA A 18 -26.68 47.56 8.41
CA ALA A 18 -27.59 47.63 9.56
C ALA A 18 -29.06 47.46 9.01
N SER A 19 -30.21 47.66 9.67
CA SER A 19 -30.59 48.10 11.04
C SER A 19 -32.06 47.71 11.36
N SER A 20 -32.32 47.16 12.56
CA SER A 20 -33.58 47.33 13.32
C SER A 20 -34.89 46.67 12.73
N PRO A 21 -36.08 46.69 13.40
CA PRO A 21 -36.54 45.44 14.03
C PRO A 21 -38.04 45.07 13.82
N ALA A 22 -38.34 43.77 13.89
CA ALA A 22 -39.72 43.26 14.05
C ALA A 22 -39.74 41.98 14.90
N SER A 23 -40.84 41.77 15.63
CA SER A 23 -40.97 40.68 16.61
C SER A 23 -41.52 39.37 15.99
N ARG A 24 -41.02 38.22 16.47
CA ARG A 24 -41.80 37.00 16.72
C ARG A 24 -41.01 35.94 17.51
N VAL A 25 -41.74 35.12 18.25
CA VAL A 25 -41.25 34.02 19.10
C VAL A 25 -40.91 32.81 18.20
N PRO A 26 -39.85 32.03 18.48
CA PRO A 26 -39.53 30.83 17.70
C PRO A 26 -40.57 29.73 17.91
N SER A 27 -41.29 29.37 16.85
CA SER A 27 -42.22 28.24 16.85
C SER A 27 -41.48 26.91 16.64
N SER A 28 -41.19 26.21 17.73
CA SER A 28 -40.71 24.82 17.70
C SER A 28 -41.77 23.89 17.12
N ASN A 29 -41.47 23.15 16.05
CA ASN A 29 -42.29 22.01 15.59
C ASN A 29 -41.42 20.96 14.89
N PHE A 30 -40.76 20.09 15.68
CA PHE A 30 -40.30 18.80 15.20
C PHE A 30 -41.51 17.89 14.98
N PHE A 31 -41.88 17.65 13.72
CA PHE A 31 -42.99 16.76 13.39
C PHE A 31 -42.61 15.29 13.53
N TYR A 32 -43.01 14.65 14.65
CA TYR A 32 -43.57 13.29 14.66
C TYR A 32 -44.22 12.99 16.03
N LEU A 33 -45.47 13.41 16.23
CA LEU A 33 -46.30 12.92 17.34
C LEU A 33 -47.75 12.74 16.87
N ARG A 34 -48.25 11.50 16.89
CA ARG A 34 -49.61 11.16 16.43
C ARG A 34 -50.47 10.76 17.63
N LYS A 35 -51.47 11.57 17.97
CA LYS A 35 -52.51 11.16 18.94
C LYS A 35 -53.39 10.05 18.35
N PRO A 36 -53.87 9.10 19.16
CA PRO A 36 -54.77 8.03 18.70
C PRO A 36 -56.20 8.54 18.51
N GLY A 37 -56.97 7.86 17.64
CA GLY A 37 -58.43 8.04 17.53
C GLY A 37 -58.91 8.80 16.29
N SER A 38 -58.82 8.19 15.10
CA SER A 38 -59.65 8.53 13.94
C SER A 38 -59.67 7.36 12.94
N LEU A 39 -60.87 6.99 12.47
CA LEU A 39 -61.12 5.95 11.47
C LEU A 39 -61.61 6.59 10.17
N ARG A 40 -60.90 6.39 9.06
CA ARG A 40 -61.47 6.50 7.69
C ARG A 40 -60.63 5.78 6.63
N GLN A 41 -61.20 5.71 5.43
CA GLN A 41 -60.85 4.80 4.33
C GLN A 41 -59.54 5.16 3.60
N PRO A 42 -58.94 4.22 2.84
CA PRO A 42 -57.80 4.50 1.97
C PRO A 42 -58.18 5.44 0.82
N ILE A 43 -57.21 6.24 0.37
CA ILE A 43 -57.31 7.22 -0.72
C ILE A 43 -56.73 6.58 -2.00
N SER A 44 -57.25 6.94 -3.19
CA SER A 44 -56.78 6.41 -4.48
C SER A 44 -55.47 7.07 -4.96
N PHE A 45 -54.90 6.54 -6.04
CA PHE A 45 -53.53 6.81 -6.48
C PHE A 45 -53.44 7.93 -7.54
N GLU A 46 -54.30 8.96 -7.44
CA GLU A 46 -54.51 9.95 -8.50
C GLU A 46 -54.24 11.41 -8.07
N ASP A 47 -54.14 11.69 -6.76
CA ASP A 47 -53.71 13.01 -6.26
C ASP A 47 -52.20 13.02 -6.00
N SER A 48 -51.45 13.68 -6.89
CA SER A 48 -50.06 14.11 -6.64
C SER A 48 -49.86 15.51 -7.23
N PRO A 49 -49.25 16.45 -6.50
CA PRO A 49 -49.08 17.81 -7.00
C PRO A 49 -47.98 17.87 -8.06
N ASP A 50 -48.26 18.58 -9.15
CA ASP A 50 -47.27 19.00 -10.13
C ASP A 50 -46.22 19.92 -9.48
N TRP A 51 -45.01 19.92 -10.03
CA TRP A 51 -43.93 20.82 -9.64
C TRP A 51 -43.60 21.74 -10.82
N ASP A 52 -43.72 23.05 -10.62
CA ASP A 52 -43.29 24.04 -11.61
C ASP A 52 -41.77 23.97 -11.80
N ASP A 53 -41.31 23.78 -13.05
CA ASP A 53 -39.92 23.95 -13.42
C ASP A 53 -39.55 25.45 -13.37
N THR A 54 -38.54 25.81 -12.59
CA THR A 54 -37.98 27.17 -12.56
C THR A 54 -36.67 27.24 -13.35
N ASP A 55 -36.67 28.02 -14.43
CA ASP A 55 -35.51 28.23 -15.30
C ASP A 55 -34.26 28.74 -14.56
N ILE A 56 -33.10 28.25 -14.98
CA ILE A 56 -31.79 28.78 -14.55
C ILE A 56 -31.07 29.35 -15.78
N GLU A 57 -31.02 30.68 -15.88
CA GLU A 57 -30.24 31.36 -16.91
C GLU A 57 -28.74 31.02 -16.80
N VAL A 58 -28.15 30.55 -17.89
CA VAL A 58 -26.68 30.44 -18.03
C VAL A 58 -26.25 31.37 -19.16
N ARG A 59 -25.52 32.44 -18.80
CA ARG A 59 -24.92 33.36 -19.77
C ARG A 59 -23.83 32.65 -20.58
N VAL A 60 -23.79 32.94 -21.87
CA VAL A 60 -22.76 32.51 -22.82
C VAL A 60 -22.15 33.77 -23.44
N ASP A 61 -20.83 33.89 -23.40
CA ASP A 61 -20.11 34.99 -24.07
C ASP A 61 -20.09 34.80 -25.59
N GLU A 62 -20.09 35.91 -26.33
CA GLU A 62 -20.17 35.91 -27.79
C GLU A 62 -18.86 35.50 -28.48
N GLY A 63 -18.98 34.78 -29.60
CA GLY A 63 -17.85 34.33 -30.40
C GLY A 63 -18.32 33.51 -31.61
N GLY A 64 -18.92 34.18 -32.60
CA GLY A 64 -19.43 33.51 -33.79
C GLY A 64 -18.35 33.25 -34.86
N ASP A 65 -18.55 32.19 -35.66
CA ASP A 65 -18.66 32.39 -37.11
C ASP A 65 -19.28 31.21 -37.88
N SER A 66 -20.14 31.56 -38.85
CA SER A 66 -20.55 30.79 -40.05
C SER A 66 -21.05 29.31 -39.97
N ILE A 67 -22.38 29.16 -40.13
CA ILE A 67 -23.04 28.36 -41.19
C ILE A 67 -22.67 26.86 -41.35
N ASN A 68 -23.55 25.97 -40.88
CA ASN A 68 -24.39 25.13 -41.78
C ASN A 68 -25.49 24.37 -41.00
N ALA A 69 -26.60 24.02 -41.68
CA ALA A 69 -27.80 23.48 -41.04
C ALA A 69 -27.93 21.94 -41.17
N ALA A 70 -28.35 21.28 -40.08
CA ALA A 70 -28.91 19.93 -40.10
C ALA A 70 -29.80 19.69 -38.87
N THR A 71 -31.12 19.72 -39.06
CA THR A 71 -32.11 19.54 -37.97
C THR A 71 -32.15 18.10 -37.47
N THR A 72 -32.04 17.89 -36.16
CA THR A 72 -32.20 16.57 -35.51
C THR A 72 -33.42 16.56 -34.57
N PRO A 73 -34.54 15.91 -34.95
CA PRO A 73 -35.68 15.70 -34.07
C PRO A 73 -35.58 14.40 -33.26
N ALA A 74 -36.29 14.40 -32.14
CA ALA A 74 -36.36 13.39 -31.08
C ALA A 74 -36.44 11.90 -31.49
N SER A 75 -35.89 11.05 -30.63
CA SER A 75 -36.12 9.61 -30.60
C SER A 75 -37.58 9.26 -30.23
N PRO A 76 -38.29 8.43 -31.02
CA PRO A 76 -39.60 7.91 -30.65
C PRO A 76 -39.54 6.56 -29.91
N SER A 77 -40.64 6.29 -29.20
CA SER A 77 -40.90 5.16 -28.31
C SER A 77 -40.93 3.78 -28.97
N LEU A 78 -40.72 2.76 -28.13
CA LEU A 78 -40.77 1.33 -28.46
C LEU A 78 -42.20 0.89 -28.82
N SER A 79 -42.41 0.39 -30.05
CA SER A 79 -43.63 -0.36 -30.42
C SER A 79 -43.30 -1.51 -31.40
N LYS A 80 -44.21 -2.49 -31.49
CA LYS A 80 -44.01 -3.75 -32.23
C LYS A 80 -44.42 -3.62 -33.69
N LEU A 81 -43.63 -4.16 -34.61
CA LEU A 81 -44.09 -4.55 -35.96
C LEU A 81 -43.27 -5.72 -36.50
N ASN A 82 -43.96 -6.75 -37.02
CA ASN A 82 -43.35 -7.88 -37.72
C ASN A 82 -43.48 -7.66 -39.24
N SER A 83 -42.36 -7.55 -39.95
CA SER A 83 -42.26 -7.84 -41.38
C SER A 83 -40.81 -8.19 -41.72
N GLY A 84 -40.60 -9.21 -42.56
CA GLY A 84 -39.28 -9.80 -42.78
C GLY A 84 -38.61 -9.39 -44.09
N SER A 85 -37.28 -9.48 -44.12
CA SER A 85 -36.47 -9.51 -45.34
C SER A 85 -35.23 -10.40 -45.13
N LEU A 86 -34.47 -10.64 -46.22
CA LEU A 86 -33.64 -11.84 -46.44
C LEU A 86 -32.47 -12.08 -45.45
N PRO A 87 -32.00 -13.34 -45.32
CA PRO A 87 -30.97 -13.71 -44.34
C PRO A 87 -29.56 -13.23 -44.72
N SER A 88 -28.84 -12.71 -43.73
CA SER A 88 -27.39 -12.56 -43.76
C SER A 88 -26.68 -13.91 -43.49
N PRO A 89 -25.46 -14.12 -44.00
CA PRO A 89 -24.77 -15.41 -43.86
C PRO A 89 -24.40 -15.69 -42.39
N PRO A 90 -24.53 -16.94 -41.91
CA PRO A 90 -24.25 -17.27 -40.52
C PRO A 90 -22.75 -17.16 -40.21
N LEU A 91 -22.39 -16.14 -39.43
CA LEU A 91 -21.17 -16.19 -38.63
C LEU A 91 -21.22 -17.47 -37.76
N PRO A 92 -20.10 -18.20 -37.59
CA PRO A 92 -20.10 -19.46 -36.87
C PRO A 92 -20.34 -19.21 -35.38
N GLU A 93 -21.62 -19.24 -34.97
CA GLU A 93 -22.04 -19.23 -33.58
C GLU A 93 -21.52 -20.51 -32.91
N ARG A 94 -20.32 -20.40 -32.34
CA ARG A 94 -19.81 -21.40 -31.40
C ARG A 94 -20.74 -21.40 -30.20
N ALA A 95 -21.70 -22.30 -30.21
CA ALA A 95 -22.47 -22.66 -29.03
C ALA A 95 -21.48 -23.01 -27.90
N VAL A 96 -21.27 -22.06 -26.99
CA VAL A 96 -20.36 -22.23 -25.86
C VAL A 96 -21.06 -23.15 -24.88
N VAL A 97 -20.91 -24.46 -25.10
CA VAL A 97 -21.40 -25.51 -24.20
C VAL A 97 -20.74 -25.31 -22.85
N ALA A 98 -21.46 -24.60 -21.96
CA ALA A 98 -21.00 -24.25 -20.63
C ALA A 98 -20.75 -25.55 -19.86
N ARG A 99 -19.48 -25.97 -19.77
CA ARG A 99 -19.08 -27.22 -19.13
C ARG A 99 -19.48 -27.20 -17.67
N LYS A 100 -20.59 -27.90 -17.36
CA LYS A 100 -21.17 -28.03 -16.03
C LYS A 100 -20.10 -28.38 -15.01
N ILE A 101 -19.97 -27.56 -13.98
CA ILE A 101 -19.05 -27.79 -12.87
C ILE A 101 -19.68 -28.89 -12.01
N SER A 102 -18.93 -29.97 -11.77
CA SER A 102 -19.32 -30.96 -10.76
C SER A 102 -19.14 -30.30 -9.39
N GLY A 103 -20.21 -29.81 -8.80
CA GLY A 103 -20.18 -29.21 -7.46
C GLY A 103 -19.87 -30.23 -6.37
N ALA A 104 -19.49 -29.73 -5.20
CA ALA A 104 -19.26 -30.55 -4.01
C ALA A 104 -20.18 -30.13 -2.87
N SER A 105 -20.78 -31.10 -2.18
CA SER A 105 -21.48 -30.82 -0.92
C SER A 105 -20.46 -30.59 0.19
N LEU A 106 -20.76 -29.62 1.06
CA LEU A 106 -20.01 -29.35 2.29
C LEU A 106 -20.98 -29.52 3.46
N ALA A 107 -20.58 -30.20 4.54
CA ALA A 107 -21.34 -30.25 5.78
C ALA A 107 -20.40 -30.07 6.97
N TRP A 108 -20.83 -29.36 8.01
CA TRP A 108 -20.07 -29.16 9.24
C TRP A 108 -20.93 -29.43 10.47
N LYS A 109 -20.31 -30.05 11.48
CA LYS A 109 -20.96 -30.46 12.73
C LYS A 109 -20.12 -30.07 13.95
N ASP A 110 -20.81 -29.49 14.94
CA ASP A 110 -20.32 -29.03 16.24
C ASP A 110 -19.09 -28.11 16.16
N LEU A 111 -19.01 -27.33 15.08
CA LEU A 111 -17.81 -26.60 14.73
C LEU A 111 -17.54 -25.45 15.69
N THR A 112 -16.46 -25.59 16.45
CA THR A 112 -16.04 -24.69 17.53
C THR A 112 -14.67 -24.12 17.19
N VAL A 113 -14.48 -22.80 17.30
CA VAL A 113 -13.19 -22.16 17.03
C VAL A 113 -12.76 -21.32 18.22
N THR A 114 -11.61 -21.69 18.78
CA THR A 114 -10.91 -20.96 19.84
C THR A 114 -9.73 -20.19 19.27
N ILE A 115 -9.45 -18.99 19.77
CA ILE A 115 -8.23 -18.24 19.42
C ILE A 115 -7.44 -17.94 20.70
N LYS A 116 -6.13 -18.27 20.69
CA LYS A 116 -5.20 -17.86 21.74
C LYS A 116 -4.86 -16.38 21.57
N GLY A 117 -5.51 -15.54 22.38
CA GLY A 117 -5.15 -14.11 22.49
C GLY A 117 -3.87 -13.89 23.31
N LYS A 118 -3.48 -12.62 23.49
CA LYS A 118 -2.38 -12.22 24.40
C LYS A 118 -2.71 -12.40 25.89
N ARG A 119 -3.97 -12.68 26.25
CA ARG A 119 -4.42 -12.97 27.61
C ARG A 119 -4.34 -14.47 27.89
N LYS A 120 -4.22 -14.85 29.17
CA LYS A 120 -4.03 -16.26 29.61
C LYS A 120 -5.17 -17.23 29.23
N TYR A 121 -6.32 -16.72 28.82
CA TYR A 121 -7.49 -17.49 28.39
C TYR A 121 -7.67 -17.39 26.87
N SER A 122 -7.93 -18.54 26.22
CA SER A 122 -8.34 -18.59 24.81
C SER A 122 -9.82 -18.28 24.68
N ASP A 123 -10.18 -17.33 23.81
CA ASP A 123 -11.57 -16.93 23.61
C ASP A 123 -12.29 -17.86 22.61
N LYS A 124 -13.57 -18.17 22.85
CA LYS A 124 -14.42 -18.99 21.96
C LYS A 124 -15.12 -18.08 20.96
N VAL A 125 -14.43 -17.79 19.86
CA VAL A 125 -14.92 -16.96 18.75
C VAL A 125 -16.08 -17.63 18.00
N ILE A 126 -16.13 -18.96 17.99
CA ILE A 126 -17.29 -19.76 17.58
C ILE A 126 -17.48 -20.85 18.63
N LYS A 127 -18.69 -20.98 19.17
CA LYS A 127 -19.00 -21.83 20.35
C LYS A 127 -19.57 -23.20 19.97
N SER A 128 -20.44 -23.23 18.97
CA SER A 128 -20.78 -24.39 18.13
C SER A 128 -21.48 -23.86 16.86
N SER A 129 -21.41 -24.61 15.77
CA SER A 129 -22.12 -24.32 14.51
C SER A 129 -22.37 -25.63 13.76
N ASN A 130 -23.61 -25.82 13.33
CA ASN A 130 -24.06 -26.89 12.44
C ASN A 130 -24.56 -26.28 11.12
N GLY A 131 -24.34 -26.95 9.99
CA GLY A 131 -24.88 -26.53 8.70
C GLY A 131 -24.32 -27.30 7.51
N TYR A 132 -24.82 -26.98 6.32
CA TYR A 132 -24.39 -27.58 5.06
C TYR A 132 -24.49 -26.61 3.87
N ALA A 133 -23.84 -26.93 2.76
CA ALA A 133 -23.98 -26.22 1.49
C ALA A 133 -24.11 -27.24 0.35
N LEU A 134 -25.04 -27.00 -0.59
CA LEU A 134 -25.35 -27.92 -1.68
C LEU A 134 -24.77 -27.43 -3.02
N PRO A 135 -24.36 -28.37 -3.91
CA PRO A 135 -23.87 -28.02 -5.24
C PRO A 135 -24.88 -27.18 -6.02
N GLY A 136 -24.41 -26.06 -6.56
CA GLY A 136 -25.20 -25.10 -7.32
C GLY A 136 -26.05 -24.13 -6.49
N THR A 137 -25.89 -24.08 -5.17
CA THR A 137 -26.64 -23.16 -4.28
C THR A 137 -25.74 -22.08 -3.66
N MET A 138 -26.35 -20.93 -3.35
CA MET A 138 -25.76 -19.79 -2.66
C MET A 138 -26.11 -19.80 -1.17
N THR A 139 -25.10 -20.05 -0.32
CA THR A 139 -25.23 -20.04 1.14
C THR A 139 -24.56 -18.78 1.71
N VAL A 140 -25.34 -17.89 2.32
CA VAL A 140 -24.85 -16.64 2.94
C VAL A 140 -24.66 -16.80 4.45
N ILE A 141 -23.57 -16.23 4.98
CA ILE A 141 -23.31 -16.13 6.41
C ILE A 141 -23.46 -14.65 6.81
N MET A 142 -24.49 -14.32 7.59
CA MET A 142 -24.89 -12.96 7.97
C MET A 142 -24.85 -12.76 9.49
N GLY A 143 -24.73 -11.51 9.93
CA GLY A 143 -24.62 -11.14 11.35
C GLY A 143 -23.77 -9.88 11.58
N PRO A 144 -23.74 -9.35 12.81
CA PRO A 144 -23.07 -8.07 13.12
C PRO A 144 -21.53 -8.14 13.03
N ALA A 145 -20.88 -7.03 13.36
CA ALA A 145 -19.43 -6.98 13.51
C ALA A 145 -18.97 -7.98 14.60
N LYS A 146 -17.76 -8.53 14.45
CA LYS A 146 -17.12 -9.46 15.41
C LYS A 146 -17.87 -10.78 15.71
N SER A 147 -19.05 -11.04 15.15
CA SER A 147 -19.88 -12.22 15.45
C SER A 147 -19.31 -13.60 15.04
N GLY A 148 -18.18 -13.62 14.34
CA GLY A 148 -17.48 -14.85 13.93
C GLY A 148 -17.56 -15.20 12.44
N LYS A 149 -18.37 -14.50 11.63
CA LYS A 149 -18.61 -14.80 10.19
C LYS A 149 -17.36 -15.21 9.40
N SER A 150 -16.39 -14.31 9.34
CA SER A 150 -15.14 -14.48 8.59
C SER A 150 -14.21 -15.52 9.22
N THR A 151 -14.37 -15.85 10.50
CA THR A 151 -13.69 -16.95 11.19
C THR A 151 -14.32 -18.29 10.80
N LEU A 152 -15.65 -18.36 10.69
CA LEU A 152 -16.36 -19.56 10.21
C LEU A 152 -15.96 -19.87 8.77
N LEU A 153 -15.98 -18.86 7.89
CA LEU A 153 -15.55 -19.00 6.50
C LEU A 153 -14.09 -19.49 6.38
N ARG A 154 -13.18 -19.02 7.25
CA ARG A 154 -11.78 -19.51 7.30
C ARG A 154 -11.66 -20.92 7.85
N ALA A 155 -12.48 -21.31 8.82
CA ALA A 155 -12.54 -22.68 9.33
C ALA A 155 -13.02 -23.66 8.24
N LEU A 156 -14.12 -23.34 7.57
CA LEU A 156 -14.67 -24.11 6.44
C LEU A 156 -13.74 -24.14 5.21
N ALA A 157 -12.77 -23.23 5.11
CA ALA A 157 -11.73 -23.27 4.09
C ALA A 157 -10.41 -23.93 4.55
N GLY A 158 -10.30 -24.33 5.83
CA GLY A 158 -9.05 -24.80 6.43
C GLY A 158 -7.94 -23.75 6.52
N ARG A 159 -8.28 -22.45 6.43
CA ARG A 159 -7.35 -21.30 6.43
C ARG A 159 -7.37 -20.52 7.76
N LEU A 160 -7.40 -21.25 8.88
CA LEU A 160 -7.21 -20.67 10.22
C LEU A 160 -5.72 -20.38 10.49
N PRO A 161 -5.38 -19.34 11.28
CA PRO A 161 -4.00 -19.09 11.72
C PRO A 161 -3.57 -20.08 12.82
N ASP A 162 -2.27 -20.30 12.99
CA ASP A 162 -1.71 -21.26 13.97
C ASP A 162 -2.04 -20.93 15.45
N SER A 163 -2.46 -19.69 15.72
CA SER A 163 -2.96 -19.24 17.03
C SER A 163 -4.40 -19.69 17.32
N ALA A 164 -5.12 -20.19 16.33
CA ALA A 164 -6.49 -20.69 16.44
C ALA A 164 -6.53 -22.23 16.45
N ARG A 165 -7.49 -22.80 17.18
CA ARG A 165 -7.79 -24.24 17.17
C ARG A 165 -9.26 -24.46 16.85
N MET A 166 -9.50 -25.35 15.89
CA MET A 166 -10.81 -25.84 15.48
C MET A 166 -11.10 -27.16 16.20
N TYR A 167 -12.35 -27.33 16.63
CA TYR A 167 -12.93 -28.59 17.09
C TYR A 167 -14.26 -28.79 16.35
N GLY A 168 -14.82 -30.01 16.37
CA GLY A 168 -15.91 -30.43 15.49
C GLY A 168 -15.40 -30.98 14.16
N GLU A 169 -16.31 -31.43 13.32
CA GLU A 169 -15.99 -32.15 12.07
C GLU A 169 -16.53 -31.42 10.85
N VAL A 170 -15.79 -31.51 9.73
CA VAL A 170 -16.22 -30.98 8.43
C VAL A 170 -16.01 -32.04 7.36
N PHE A 171 -17.00 -32.19 6.49
CA PHE A 171 -17.14 -33.23 5.50
C PHE A 171 -17.29 -32.63 4.11
N VAL A 172 -16.66 -33.24 3.11
CA VAL A 172 -16.76 -32.85 1.70
C VAL A 172 -17.16 -34.07 0.90
N ASN A 173 -18.32 -34.06 0.25
CA ASN A 173 -18.89 -35.25 -0.41
C ASN A 173 -18.88 -36.51 0.50
N GLY A 174 -19.27 -36.36 1.77
CA GLY A 174 -19.26 -37.44 2.78
C GLY A 174 -17.88 -37.75 3.40
N SER A 175 -16.77 -37.50 2.69
CA SER A 175 -15.43 -37.77 3.22
C SER A 175 -15.03 -36.80 4.34
N LYS A 176 -14.48 -37.34 5.45
CA LYS A 176 -13.85 -36.53 6.52
C LYS A 176 -12.59 -35.80 6.04
N TRP A 177 -12.30 -34.72 6.73
CA TRP A 177 -11.50 -33.57 6.28
C TRP A 177 -10.12 -33.84 5.63
N HIS A 178 -10.04 -33.62 4.32
CA HIS A 178 -9.18 -32.55 3.81
C HIS A 178 -9.80 -31.93 2.54
N LEU A 179 -9.64 -30.62 2.32
CA LEU A 179 -9.80 -30.07 0.97
C LEU A 179 -8.45 -30.11 0.24
N PRO A 180 -8.30 -30.92 -0.82
CA PRO A 180 -7.07 -30.94 -1.59
C PRO A 180 -6.78 -29.60 -2.27
N TYR A 181 -5.51 -29.35 -2.57
CA TYR A 181 -5.10 -28.11 -3.23
C TYR A 181 -5.84 -27.91 -4.56
N ALA A 182 -6.40 -26.72 -4.74
CA ALA A 182 -7.21 -26.31 -5.90
C ALA A 182 -8.51 -27.11 -6.14
N SER A 183 -9.04 -27.77 -5.10
CA SER A 183 -10.45 -28.18 -5.08
C SER A 183 -11.40 -27.01 -4.78
N TYR A 184 -10.93 -26.03 -4.01
CA TYR A 184 -11.66 -24.79 -3.68
C TYR A 184 -10.91 -23.52 -4.12
N GLY A 185 -11.63 -22.41 -4.16
CA GLY A 185 -11.09 -21.05 -4.23
C GLY A 185 -11.47 -20.25 -2.97
N TYR A 186 -10.63 -19.30 -2.56
CA TYR A 186 -10.92 -18.43 -1.42
C TYR A 186 -10.58 -16.98 -1.74
N VAL A 187 -11.61 -16.12 -1.76
CA VAL A 187 -11.49 -14.69 -2.02
C VAL A 187 -11.52 -13.94 -0.69
N GLU A 188 -10.43 -13.23 -0.38
CA GLU A 188 -10.28 -12.41 0.83
C GLU A 188 -11.07 -11.08 0.74
N ARG A 189 -11.31 -10.41 1.87
CA ARG A 189 -12.04 -9.13 1.92
C ARG A 189 -11.37 -8.05 1.07
N GLU A 190 -10.06 -7.93 1.19
CA GLU A 190 -9.26 -6.92 0.50
C GLU A 190 -8.70 -7.43 -0.83
N THR A 191 -8.81 -6.61 -1.89
CA THR A 191 -8.43 -7.00 -3.25
C THR A 191 -6.99 -6.61 -3.56
N THR A 192 -6.03 -7.45 -3.18
CA THR A 192 -4.61 -7.27 -3.54
C THR A 192 -4.38 -7.62 -5.02
N LEU A 193 -4.28 -6.60 -5.87
CA LEU A 193 -4.11 -6.74 -7.33
C LEU A 193 -2.89 -5.93 -7.82
N ILE A 194 -2.20 -6.43 -8.83
CA ILE A 194 -1.04 -5.75 -9.41
C ILE A 194 -1.52 -4.69 -10.41
N GLY A 195 -1.31 -3.41 -10.08
CA GLY A 195 -1.87 -2.30 -10.84
C GLY A 195 -1.36 -2.18 -12.29
N SER A 196 -0.10 -2.52 -12.52
CA SER A 196 0.64 -2.31 -13.79
C SER A 196 0.39 -3.39 -14.85
N LEU A 197 -0.56 -4.30 -14.58
CA LEU A 197 -0.99 -5.37 -15.49
C LEU A 197 -2.42 -5.14 -15.99
N THR A 198 -2.72 -5.68 -17.16
CA THR A 198 -4.11 -5.78 -17.64
C THR A 198 -4.84 -6.93 -16.94
N VAL A 199 -6.17 -6.92 -16.98
CA VAL A 199 -6.99 -8.02 -16.41
C VAL A 199 -6.62 -9.37 -17.00
N ARG A 200 -6.53 -9.46 -18.34
CA ARG A 200 -6.18 -10.69 -19.08
C ARG A 200 -4.77 -11.18 -18.73
N GLU A 201 -3.79 -10.28 -18.62
CA GLU A 201 -2.42 -10.62 -18.17
C GLU A 201 -2.41 -11.16 -16.74
N PHE A 202 -3.05 -10.45 -15.81
CA PHE A 202 -3.07 -10.82 -14.39
C PHE A 202 -3.69 -12.21 -14.17
N LEU A 203 -4.82 -12.49 -14.82
CA LEU A 203 -5.48 -13.80 -14.77
C LEU A 203 -4.63 -14.88 -15.45
N TYR A 204 -3.94 -14.57 -16.55
CA TYR A 204 -3.01 -15.50 -17.21
C TYR A 204 -1.79 -15.84 -16.35
N TYR A 205 -1.20 -14.88 -15.62
CA TYR A 205 -0.16 -15.19 -14.64
C TYR A 205 -0.67 -16.03 -13.47
N SER A 206 -1.92 -15.82 -13.02
CA SER A 206 -2.55 -16.68 -12.01
C SER A 206 -2.68 -18.12 -12.53
N ALA A 207 -3.19 -18.29 -13.76
CA ALA A 207 -3.31 -19.58 -14.43
C ALA A 207 -1.96 -20.31 -14.55
N LEU A 208 -0.89 -19.58 -14.90
CA LEU A 208 0.45 -20.14 -15.03
C LEU A 208 1.06 -20.62 -13.69
N LEU A 209 0.77 -19.94 -12.58
CA LEU A 209 1.31 -20.26 -11.25
C LEU A 209 0.51 -21.34 -10.51
N GLN A 210 -0.81 -21.39 -10.74
CA GLN A 210 -1.74 -22.29 -10.05
C GLN A 210 -1.98 -23.61 -10.81
N LEU A 211 -2.16 -23.58 -12.15
CA LEU A 211 -2.42 -24.79 -12.95
C LEU A 211 -1.12 -25.51 -13.38
N PRO A 212 -1.11 -26.86 -13.42
CA PRO A 212 -0.03 -27.63 -14.02
C PRO A 212 -0.13 -27.60 -15.56
N GLY A 213 0.85 -28.20 -16.25
CA GLY A 213 0.84 -28.34 -17.72
C GLY A 213 1.31 -27.11 -18.51
N PHE A 214 1.27 -27.24 -19.84
CA PHE A 214 1.83 -26.29 -20.82
C PHE A 214 1.03 -24.99 -20.98
N PHE A 215 1.66 -23.98 -21.59
CA PHE A 215 1.15 -22.60 -21.70
C PHE A 215 -0.15 -22.48 -22.52
N CYS A 216 -0.18 -23.05 -23.72
CA CYS A 216 -1.24 -22.78 -24.72
C CYS A 216 -2.65 -23.12 -24.23
N GLN A 217 -2.80 -24.23 -23.49
CA GLN A 217 -4.11 -24.70 -23.00
C GLN A 217 -4.67 -23.83 -21.86
N LYS A 218 -3.86 -22.95 -21.24
CA LYS A 218 -4.29 -22.09 -20.13
C LYS A 218 -4.98 -20.81 -20.59
N LYS A 219 -4.78 -20.36 -21.84
CA LYS A 219 -5.42 -19.14 -22.35
C LYS A 219 -6.95 -19.26 -22.38
N SER A 220 -7.50 -20.38 -22.85
CA SER A 220 -8.96 -20.62 -22.84
C SER A 220 -9.55 -20.62 -21.43
N VAL A 221 -8.82 -21.14 -20.43
CA VAL A 221 -9.24 -21.10 -19.01
C VAL A 221 -9.37 -19.67 -18.48
N VAL A 222 -8.54 -18.75 -18.98
CA VAL A 222 -8.58 -17.33 -18.62
C VAL A 222 -9.75 -16.63 -19.32
N GLU A 223 -9.97 -16.88 -20.60
CA GLU A 223 -11.15 -16.33 -21.30
C GLU A 223 -12.47 -16.86 -20.69
N ASP A 224 -12.55 -18.14 -20.34
CA ASP A 224 -13.68 -18.72 -19.59
C ASP A 224 -13.94 -17.97 -18.27
N ALA A 225 -12.89 -17.63 -17.51
CA ALA A 225 -13.01 -16.92 -16.24
C ALA A 225 -13.39 -15.43 -16.41
N ILE A 226 -12.95 -14.80 -17.50
CA ILE A 226 -13.36 -13.45 -17.90
C ILE A 226 -14.84 -13.43 -18.28
N LEU A 227 -15.30 -14.41 -19.06
CA LEU A 227 -16.70 -14.56 -19.47
C LEU A 227 -17.61 -14.90 -18.28
N ALA A 228 -17.18 -15.79 -17.38
CA ALA A 228 -17.95 -16.17 -16.19
C ALA A 228 -18.22 -15.00 -15.24
N MET A 229 -17.32 -14.01 -15.20
CA MET A 229 -17.46 -12.79 -14.39
C MET A 229 -17.93 -11.56 -15.18
N SER A 230 -18.33 -11.70 -16.45
CA SER A 230 -18.74 -10.58 -17.32
C SER A 230 -17.68 -9.45 -17.44
N LEU A 231 -16.40 -9.80 -17.52
CA LEU A 231 -15.25 -8.88 -17.55
C LEU A 231 -14.72 -8.57 -18.96
N GLY A 232 -15.49 -8.88 -20.03
CA GLY A 232 -15.04 -8.82 -21.42
C GLY A 232 -14.44 -7.46 -21.82
N ASP A 233 -15.19 -6.38 -21.59
CA ASP A 233 -14.82 -5.02 -21.98
C ASP A 233 -13.59 -4.49 -21.23
N PHE A 234 -13.38 -4.99 -20.01
CA PHE A 234 -12.25 -4.62 -19.15
C PHE A 234 -11.03 -5.53 -19.33
N ALA A 235 -11.10 -6.60 -20.12
CA ALA A 235 -10.06 -7.63 -20.24
C ALA A 235 -8.67 -7.06 -20.61
N ASN A 236 -8.61 -6.06 -21.49
CA ASN A 236 -7.37 -5.43 -21.93
C ASN A 236 -7.00 -4.16 -21.14
N LYS A 237 -7.80 -3.73 -20.16
CA LYS A 237 -7.57 -2.48 -19.41
C LYS A 237 -6.67 -2.71 -18.19
N LEU A 238 -5.83 -1.72 -17.88
CA LEU A 238 -4.95 -1.73 -16.70
C LEU A 238 -5.77 -1.70 -15.40
N ILE A 239 -5.40 -2.56 -14.45
CA ILE A 239 -6.12 -2.71 -13.18
C ILE A 239 -5.92 -1.47 -12.29
N GLY A 240 -4.68 -0.99 -12.18
CA GLY A 240 -4.29 0.14 -11.36
C GLY A 240 -4.54 1.49 -12.04
N ALA A 241 -4.50 2.55 -11.24
CA ALA A 241 -4.31 3.90 -11.77
C ALA A 241 -2.82 4.24 -11.70
N HIS A 242 -2.24 4.61 -12.83
CA HIS A 242 -0.95 5.30 -12.91
C HIS A 242 -1.21 6.79 -13.12
N CYS A 243 -0.23 7.67 -12.92
CA CYS A 243 -0.42 9.11 -12.63
C CYS A 243 -1.29 9.94 -13.61
N TYR A 244 -1.59 9.41 -14.80
CA TYR A 244 -2.44 10.07 -15.82
C TYR A 244 -3.52 9.12 -16.42
N MET A 245 -3.76 7.95 -15.83
CA MET A 245 -4.60 6.89 -16.40
C MET A 245 -5.64 6.34 -15.41
N LYS A 246 -6.93 6.48 -15.76
CA LYS A 246 -8.08 6.01 -14.96
C LYS A 246 -8.23 4.49 -15.04
N GLY A 247 -7.67 3.80 -14.04
CA GLY A 247 -7.75 2.34 -13.87
C GLY A 247 -9.16 1.78 -13.65
N LEU A 248 -9.26 0.48 -13.38
CA LEU A 248 -10.55 -0.21 -13.17
C LEU A 248 -11.37 0.36 -11.98
N PRO A 249 -12.71 0.46 -12.10
CA PRO A 249 -13.62 0.71 -10.98
C PRO A 249 -13.52 -0.32 -9.85
N ARG A 250 -14.04 0.02 -8.66
CA ARG A 250 -14.01 -0.87 -7.47
C ARG A 250 -14.78 -2.18 -7.71
N GLY A 251 -15.96 -2.12 -8.34
CA GLY A 251 -16.73 -3.30 -8.76
C GLY A 251 -15.94 -4.24 -9.68
N GLU A 252 -15.29 -3.70 -10.73
CA GLU A 252 -14.47 -4.50 -11.63
C GLU A 252 -13.26 -5.12 -10.93
N ARG A 253 -12.56 -4.37 -10.07
CA ARG A 253 -11.46 -4.92 -9.25
C ARG A 253 -11.94 -6.06 -8.36
N ARG A 254 -13.15 -5.95 -7.79
CA ARG A 254 -13.75 -7.04 -6.99
C ARG A 254 -14.06 -8.26 -7.86
N ARG A 255 -14.62 -8.07 -9.06
CA ARG A 255 -14.83 -9.15 -10.03
C ARG A 255 -13.53 -9.83 -10.46
N VAL A 256 -12.48 -9.06 -10.75
CA VAL A 256 -11.14 -9.59 -11.13
C VAL A 256 -10.55 -10.43 -10.00
N SER A 257 -10.74 -10.03 -8.74
CA SER A 257 -10.30 -10.80 -7.57
C SER A 257 -11.04 -12.14 -7.41
N ILE A 258 -12.27 -12.26 -7.91
CA ILE A 258 -13.04 -13.51 -7.94
C ILE A 258 -12.63 -14.35 -9.16
N ALA A 259 -12.52 -13.74 -10.33
CA ALA A 259 -12.05 -14.37 -11.58
C ALA A 259 -10.69 -15.06 -11.39
N ARG A 260 -9.78 -14.45 -10.60
CA ARG A 260 -8.48 -15.02 -10.21
C ARG A 260 -8.57 -16.42 -9.62
N GLU A 261 -9.55 -16.67 -8.74
CA GLU A 261 -9.74 -17.97 -8.11
C GLU A 261 -10.55 -18.92 -9.01
N LEU A 262 -11.46 -18.37 -9.83
CA LEU A 262 -12.21 -19.14 -10.84
C LEU A 262 -11.35 -19.74 -11.95
N VAL A 263 -10.15 -19.21 -12.21
CA VAL A 263 -9.15 -19.82 -13.11
C VAL A 263 -8.85 -21.28 -12.74
N MET A 264 -8.94 -21.66 -11.47
CA MET A 264 -8.75 -23.06 -11.06
C MET A 264 -9.97 -23.96 -11.28
N ARG A 265 -11.10 -23.40 -11.72
CA ARG A 265 -12.44 -24.02 -11.75
C ARG A 265 -12.74 -24.80 -10.45
N PRO A 266 -12.85 -24.10 -9.30
CA PRO A 266 -13.08 -24.74 -8.02
C PRO A 266 -14.50 -25.33 -7.91
N HIS A 267 -14.63 -26.37 -7.09
CA HIS A 267 -15.90 -27.04 -6.80
C HIS A 267 -16.70 -26.30 -5.71
N VAL A 268 -15.97 -25.68 -4.77
CA VAL A 268 -16.49 -24.80 -3.72
C VAL A 268 -15.75 -23.46 -3.79
N LEU A 269 -16.48 -22.34 -3.75
CA LEU A 269 -15.91 -20.99 -3.76
C LEU A 269 -16.33 -20.25 -2.49
N PHE A 270 -15.33 -19.90 -1.67
CA PHE A 270 -15.50 -19.11 -0.46
C PHE A 270 -15.21 -17.63 -0.73
N ILE A 271 -16.07 -16.70 -0.31
CA ILE A 271 -15.86 -15.25 -0.49
C ILE A 271 -16.12 -14.48 0.81
N ASP A 272 -15.09 -13.83 1.36
CA ASP A 272 -15.21 -12.97 2.55
C ASP A 272 -15.70 -11.58 2.11
N GLU A 273 -16.98 -11.26 2.38
CA GLU A 273 -17.67 -9.99 2.08
C GLU A 273 -17.57 -9.55 0.60
N PRO A 274 -18.29 -10.20 -0.35
CA PRO A 274 -18.25 -9.85 -1.78
C PRO A 274 -18.63 -8.40 -2.06
N LEU A 275 -19.56 -7.83 -1.27
CA LEU A 275 -20.12 -6.48 -1.44
C LEU A 275 -19.28 -5.35 -0.83
N TYR A 276 -18.10 -5.65 -0.28
CA TYR A 276 -17.27 -4.68 0.43
C TYR A 276 -16.85 -3.49 -0.47
N HIS A 277 -17.25 -2.28 -0.09
CA HIS A 277 -17.05 -1.04 -0.85
C HIS A 277 -17.62 -1.03 -2.28
N LEU A 278 -18.79 -1.65 -2.48
CA LEU A 278 -19.58 -1.54 -3.72
C LEU A 278 -20.78 -0.60 -3.56
N ASP A 279 -21.09 0.14 -4.62
CA ASP A 279 -22.37 0.79 -4.87
C ASP A 279 -23.51 -0.23 -5.08
N SER A 280 -24.76 0.19 -4.89
CA SER A 280 -25.95 -0.69 -4.96
C SER A 280 -26.10 -1.41 -6.31
N VAL A 281 -25.84 -0.71 -7.42
CA VAL A 281 -25.95 -1.27 -8.78
C VAL A 281 -24.87 -2.33 -9.02
N SER A 282 -23.61 -2.02 -8.71
CA SER A 282 -22.51 -2.99 -8.80
C SER A 282 -22.67 -4.16 -7.82
N ALA A 283 -23.27 -3.93 -6.65
CA ALA A 283 -23.60 -4.96 -5.67
C ALA A 283 -24.65 -5.94 -6.19
N LEU A 284 -25.77 -5.44 -6.74
CA LEU A 284 -26.79 -6.29 -7.37
C LEU A 284 -26.21 -7.07 -8.55
N LEU A 285 -25.49 -6.39 -9.44
CA LEU A 285 -24.87 -7.01 -10.61
C LEU A 285 -23.87 -8.11 -10.21
N MET A 286 -23.04 -7.87 -9.18
CA MET A 286 -22.15 -8.89 -8.61
C MET A 286 -22.92 -10.12 -8.12
N MET A 287 -24.03 -9.93 -7.42
CA MET A 287 -24.84 -11.04 -6.88
C MET A 287 -25.54 -11.83 -7.98
N VAL A 288 -26.03 -11.16 -9.03
CA VAL A 288 -26.59 -11.81 -10.24
C VAL A 288 -25.52 -12.62 -10.97
N THR A 289 -24.30 -12.08 -11.15
CA THR A 289 -23.16 -12.83 -11.71
C THR A 289 -22.83 -14.06 -10.86
N LEU A 290 -22.82 -13.95 -9.52
CA LEU A 290 -22.57 -15.08 -8.62
C LEU A 290 -23.71 -16.11 -8.61
N LYS A 291 -24.97 -15.71 -8.78
CA LYS A 291 -26.11 -16.64 -8.95
C LYS A 291 -26.01 -17.40 -10.26
N LYS A 292 -25.62 -16.72 -11.35
CA LYS A 292 -25.31 -17.35 -12.66
C LYS A 292 -24.11 -18.30 -12.59
N LEU A 293 -23.10 -17.98 -11.79
CA LEU A 293 -21.98 -18.88 -11.51
C LEU A 293 -22.45 -20.11 -10.72
N ALA A 294 -23.27 -19.93 -9.68
CA ALA A 294 -23.81 -21.03 -8.89
C ALA A 294 -24.62 -22.00 -9.76
N SER A 295 -25.50 -21.52 -10.66
CA SER A 295 -26.30 -22.40 -11.53
C SER A 295 -25.47 -23.27 -12.51
N THR A 296 -24.19 -22.98 -12.73
CA THR A 296 -23.27 -23.89 -13.46
C THR A 296 -22.91 -25.16 -12.67
N GLY A 297 -23.25 -25.21 -11.38
CA GLY A 297 -22.99 -26.31 -10.44
C GLY A 297 -21.99 -25.99 -9.32
N CYS A 298 -21.36 -24.81 -9.32
CA CYS A 298 -20.41 -24.42 -8.27
C CYS A 298 -21.11 -24.18 -6.91
N THR A 299 -20.52 -24.66 -5.81
CA THR A 299 -21.04 -24.41 -4.45
C THR A 299 -20.51 -23.08 -3.94
N LEU A 300 -21.38 -22.10 -3.65
CA LEU A 300 -20.97 -20.74 -3.26
C LEU A 300 -21.28 -20.48 -1.78
N ILE A 301 -20.25 -20.15 -1.00
CA ILE A 301 -20.37 -19.80 0.43
C ILE A 301 -19.70 -18.46 0.67
N PHE A 302 -20.43 -17.50 1.25
CA PHE A 302 -19.92 -16.14 1.39
C PHE A 302 -20.46 -15.42 2.63
N THR A 303 -19.66 -14.53 3.19
CA THR A 303 -20.07 -13.71 4.34
C THR A 303 -20.67 -12.39 3.85
N ILE A 304 -21.72 -11.89 4.50
CA ILE A 304 -22.26 -10.54 4.28
C ILE A 304 -22.44 -9.83 5.62
N TYR A 305 -22.26 -8.50 5.61
CA TYR A 305 -22.71 -7.66 6.71
C TYR A 305 -24.20 -7.31 6.50
N GLN A 306 -24.51 -6.43 5.55
CA GLN A 306 -25.86 -5.94 5.22
C GLN A 306 -26.09 -6.06 3.69
N SER A 307 -27.35 -6.13 3.25
CA SER A 307 -27.73 -6.24 1.84
C SER A 307 -29.07 -5.55 1.55
N SER A 308 -29.31 -5.13 0.30
CA SER A 308 -30.64 -4.69 -0.16
C SER A 308 -31.64 -5.87 -0.20
N THR A 309 -32.93 -5.55 -0.26
CA THR A 309 -34.01 -6.55 -0.36
C THR A 309 -33.91 -7.38 -1.63
N GLU A 310 -33.55 -6.77 -2.76
CA GLU A 310 -33.31 -7.45 -4.04
C GLU A 310 -32.22 -8.51 -3.93
N VAL A 311 -31.09 -8.15 -3.33
CA VAL A 311 -29.95 -9.05 -3.10
C VAL A 311 -30.32 -10.15 -2.10
N PHE A 312 -31.10 -9.82 -1.06
CA PHE A 312 -31.59 -10.79 -0.09
C PHE A 312 -32.45 -11.88 -0.75
N GLY A 313 -33.28 -11.51 -1.74
CA GLY A 313 -34.08 -12.45 -2.54
C GLY A 313 -33.28 -13.42 -3.42
N LEU A 314 -31.97 -13.22 -3.61
CA LEU A 314 -31.11 -14.11 -4.40
C LEU A 314 -30.51 -15.27 -3.58
N PHE A 315 -30.59 -15.23 -2.25
CA PHE A 315 -29.96 -16.23 -1.37
C PHE A 315 -30.81 -17.50 -1.25
N ASP A 316 -30.20 -18.68 -1.43
CA ASP A 316 -30.90 -19.96 -1.25
C ASP A 316 -30.96 -20.37 0.23
N ARG A 317 -29.85 -20.17 0.96
CA ARG A 317 -29.73 -20.49 2.40
C ARG A 317 -29.00 -19.40 3.17
N ILE A 318 -29.41 -19.19 4.40
CA ILE A 318 -28.87 -18.18 5.33
C ILE A 318 -28.42 -18.82 6.64
N CYS A 319 -27.24 -18.41 7.09
CA CYS A 319 -26.66 -18.73 8.40
C CYS A 319 -26.56 -17.42 9.20
N LEU A 320 -27.34 -17.27 10.28
CA LEU A 320 -27.26 -16.10 11.17
C LEU A 320 -26.36 -16.40 12.37
N LEU A 321 -25.33 -15.56 12.54
CA LEU A 321 -24.37 -15.63 13.64
C LEU A 321 -24.42 -14.37 14.51
N SER A 322 -24.56 -14.52 15.82
CA SER A 322 -24.24 -13.46 16.79
C SER A 322 -23.38 -14.00 17.93
N ASN A 323 -22.35 -13.24 18.31
CA ASN A 323 -21.43 -13.55 19.41
C ASN A 323 -20.94 -15.03 19.46
N GLY A 324 -20.63 -15.61 18.30
CA GLY A 324 -20.13 -16.98 18.15
C GLY A 324 -21.17 -18.10 18.22
N ASN A 325 -22.47 -17.79 18.33
CA ASN A 325 -23.59 -18.74 18.29
C ASN A 325 -24.32 -18.65 16.94
N THR A 326 -24.76 -19.80 16.40
CA THR A 326 -25.75 -19.88 15.33
C THR A 326 -27.15 -19.63 15.89
N LEU A 327 -27.84 -18.59 15.39
CA LEU A 327 -29.21 -18.25 15.79
C LEU A 327 -30.27 -18.82 14.84
N PHE A 328 -29.88 -19.08 13.58
CA PHE A 328 -30.67 -19.78 12.59
C PHE A 328 -29.72 -20.32 11.50
N PHE A 329 -30.01 -21.50 10.97
CA PHE A 329 -29.47 -21.97 9.71
C PHE A 329 -30.58 -22.68 8.93
N GLY A 330 -30.80 -22.28 7.67
CA GLY A 330 -31.88 -22.83 6.86
C GLY A 330 -32.13 -22.03 5.59
N GLU A 331 -33.31 -22.20 5.00
CA GLU A 331 -33.72 -21.47 3.79
C GLU A 331 -34.16 -20.04 4.10
N THR A 332 -33.94 -19.13 3.16
CA THR A 332 -34.12 -17.68 3.36
C THR A 332 -35.54 -17.29 3.78
N LEU A 333 -36.56 -18.01 3.30
CA LEU A 333 -37.97 -17.81 3.69
C LEU A 333 -38.30 -18.38 5.08
N ALA A 334 -37.74 -19.55 5.44
CA ALA A 334 -37.91 -20.11 6.77
C ALA A 334 -37.29 -19.21 7.86
N CYS A 335 -36.23 -18.47 7.53
CA CYS A 335 -35.64 -17.46 8.43
C CYS A 335 -36.63 -16.35 8.84
N LEU A 336 -37.53 -15.92 7.93
CA LEU A 336 -38.58 -14.94 8.25
C LEU A 336 -39.64 -15.53 9.20
N GLN A 337 -40.04 -16.78 8.95
CA GLN A 337 -40.99 -17.50 9.79
C GLN A 337 -40.42 -17.75 11.19
N HIS A 338 -39.14 -18.11 11.30
CA HIS A 338 -38.43 -18.28 12.57
C HIS A 338 -38.45 -17.01 13.43
N PHE A 339 -38.16 -15.85 12.83
CA PHE A 339 -38.23 -14.56 13.53
C PHE A 339 -39.65 -14.22 13.99
N SER A 340 -40.67 -14.50 13.17
CA SER A 340 -42.08 -14.34 13.56
C SER A 340 -42.44 -15.26 14.74
N ASN A 341 -42.05 -16.54 14.69
CA ASN A 341 -42.31 -17.53 15.73
C ASN A 341 -41.59 -17.22 17.05
N ALA A 342 -40.44 -16.54 16.99
CA ALA A 342 -39.71 -16.05 18.16
C ALA A 342 -40.28 -14.76 18.76
N GLY A 343 -41.34 -14.17 18.19
CA GLY A 343 -41.96 -12.93 18.65
C GLY A 343 -41.37 -11.64 18.05
N PHE A 344 -40.52 -11.74 17.03
CA PHE A 344 -39.83 -10.61 16.37
C PHE A 344 -40.14 -10.52 14.87
N PRO A 345 -41.43 -10.41 14.45
CA PRO A 345 -41.80 -10.32 13.05
C PRO A 345 -41.17 -9.10 12.36
N CYS A 346 -40.84 -9.22 11.08
CA CYS A 346 -40.23 -8.14 10.30
C CYS A 346 -41.27 -7.03 9.99
N PRO A 347 -40.97 -5.74 10.26
CA PRO A 347 -41.82 -4.63 9.86
C PRO A 347 -42.01 -4.56 8.33
N ILE A 348 -43.22 -4.23 7.88
CA ILE A 348 -43.63 -4.26 6.46
C ILE A 348 -42.76 -3.33 5.59
N MET A 349 -42.27 -2.21 6.15
CA MET A 349 -41.45 -1.21 5.43
C MET A 349 -39.94 -1.32 5.70
N GLN A 350 -39.46 -2.38 6.35
CA GLN A 350 -38.04 -2.60 6.62
C GLN A 350 -37.50 -3.78 5.82
N SER A 351 -36.25 -3.70 5.34
CA SER A 351 -35.62 -4.84 4.68
C SER A 351 -35.32 -5.95 5.71
N PRO A 352 -35.62 -7.24 5.38
CA PRO A 352 -35.37 -8.36 6.30
C PRO A 352 -33.94 -8.45 6.81
N SER A 353 -32.97 -8.17 5.94
CA SER A 353 -31.54 -8.09 6.26
C SER A 353 -31.23 -7.08 7.37
N ASP A 354 -31.85 -5.90 7.34
CA ASP A 354 -31.64 -4.85 8.33
C ASP A 354 -32.35 -5.17 9.66
N HIS A 355 -33.59 -5.67 9.59
CA HIS A 355 -34.35 -6.13 10.77
C HIS A 355 -33.59 -7.23 11.52
N PHE A 356 -33.11 -8.27 10.82
CA PHE A 356 -32.34 -9.36 11.41
C PHE A 356 -31.05 -8.85 12.07
N LEU A 357 -30.31 -7.94 11.43
CA LEU A 357 -29.08 -7.37 12.00
C LEU A 357 -29.36 -6.52 13.23
N ARG A 358 -30.42 -5.72 13.22
CA ARG A 358 -30.84 -4.88 14.35
C ARG A 358 -31.23 -5.74 15.56
N ALA A 359 -32.03 -6.77 15.35
CA ALA A 359 -32.53 -7.68 16.39
C ALA A 359 -31.48 -8.62 17.01
N ILE A 360 -30.24 -8.67 16.48
CA ILE A 360 -29.17 -9.57 16.98
C ILE A 360 -27.87 -8.84 17.33
N ASN A 361 -27.84 -7.50 17.30
CA ASN A 361 -26.64 -6.69 17.48
C ASN A 361 -26.66 -5.85 18.78
N THR A 362 -26.04 -6.39 19.82
CA THR A 362 -25.88 -5.75 21.14
C THR A 362 -25.10 -4.43 21.15
N ASP A 363 -24.39 -4.07 20.07
CA ASP A 363 -23.76 -2.75 19.99
C ASP A 363 -24.79 -1.61 19.82
N PHE A 364 -26.03 -1.90 19.36
CA PHE A 364 -27.11 -0.90 19.36
C PHE A 364 -27.58 -0.55 20.78
N ASP A 365 -27.72 -1.53 21.69
CA ASP A 365 -28.12 -1.28 23.08
C ASP A 365 -27.13 -0.35 23.79
N ARG A 366 -25.83 -0.51 23.51
CA ARG A 366 -24.77 0.37 24.03
C ARG A 366 -24.92 1.80 23.54
N ILE A 367 -25.23 1.99 22.26
CA ILE A 367 -25.45 3.32 21.68
C ILE A 367 -26.72 3.94 22.27
N ILE A 368 -27.80 3.17 22.40
CA ILE A 368 -29.06 3.64 23.01
C ILE A 368 -28.86 3.99 24.48
N ALA A 369 -28.11 3.19 25.24
CA ALA A 369 -27.77 3.49 26.63
C ALA A 369 -26.92 4.77 26.74
N MET A 370 -25.93 4.96 25.87
CA MET A 370 -25.20 6.24 25.82
C MET A 370 -26.15 7.40 25.49
N CYS A 371 -27.02 7.28 24.49
CA CYS A 371 -27.99 8.32 24.13
C CYS A 371 -28.95 8.65 25.28
N LYS A 372 -29.42 7.66 26.06
CA LYS A 372 -30.23 7.92 27.26
C LYS A 372 -29.47 8.76 28.29
N ASN A 373 -28.22 8.39 28.59
CA ASN A 373 -27.37 9.18 29.49
C ASN A 373 -27.08 10.62 29.00
N TRP A 374 -27.27 10.94 27.70
CA TRP A 374 -27.21 12.31 27.16
C TRP A 374 -28.59 13.03 27.17
N GLN A 375 -29.68 12.28 27.32
CA GLN A 375 -31.06 12.77 27.30
C GLN A 375 -31.61 13.01 28.72
N ASP A 376 -31.09 12.29 29.72
CA ASP A 376 -31.58 12.24 31.10
C ASP A 376 -31.48 13.56 31.90
N ASP A 377 -30.96 14.65 31.31
CA ASP A 377 -31.16 16.02 31.84
C ASP A 377 -32.63 16.45 31.79
N HIS A 378 -33.44 15.90 30.87
CA HIS A 378 -34.88 16.11 30.77
C HIS A 378 -35.61 14.77 30.64
N GLY A 379 -36.25 14.35 31.74
CA GLY A 379 -36.79 12.99 31.92
C GLY A 379 -38.05 12.62 31.15
N ASP A 380 -38.48 11.38 31.40
CA ASP A 380 -39.67 10.69 30.87
C ASP A 380 -39.75 10.42 29.35
N LEU A 381 -39.17 9.28 28.95
CA LEU A 381 -39.90 8.36 28.05
C LEU A 381 -39.57 6.87 28.31
N SER A 382 -40.49 6.17 28.96
CA SER A 382 -40.39 4.75 29.27
C SER A 382 -40.80 3.84 28.09
N SER A 383 -40.03 3.85 27.01
CA SER A 383 -40.16 2.84 25.95
C SER A 383 -39.53 1.51 26.38
N VAL A 384 -40.29 0.41 26.22
CA VAL A 384 -39.88 -0.95 26.65
C VAL A 384 -38.89 -1.54 25.64
N ASN A 385 -37.62 -1.15 25.76
CA ASN A 385 -36.53 -1.83 25.08
C ASN A 385 -36.26 -3.17 25.78
N MET A 386 -36.80 -4.25 25.20
CA MET A 386 -36.35 -5.61 25.50
C MET A 386 -34.87 -5.74 25.10
N ASP A 387 -34.01 -6.06 26.07
CA ASP A 387 -32.55 -6.21 25.89
C ASP A 387 -32.24 -7.20 24.74
N THR A 388 -31.41 -6.77 23.78
CA THR A 388 -31.05 -7.60 22.61
C THR A 388 -30.35 -8.90 23.05
N ALA A 389 -29.70 -8.94 24.21
CA ALA A 389 -29.16 -10.18 24.78
C ALA A 389 -30.26 -11.20 25.14
N VAL A 390 -31.49 -10.77 25.44
CA VAL A 390 -32.65 -11.65 25.61
C VAL A 390 -33.16 -12.11 24.24
N ALA A 391 -33.32 -11.21 23.27
CA ALA A 391 -33.75 -11.55 21.91
C ALA A 391 -32.85 -12.60 21.24
N ILE A 392 -31.53 -12.47 21.39
CA ILE A 392 -30.53 -13.44 20.94
C ILE A 392 -30.73 -14.80 21.61
N ARG A 393 -30.95 -14.84 22.93
CA ARG A 393 -31.19 -16.10 23.67
C ARG A 393 -32.49 -16.77 23.22
N THR A 394 -33.58 -16.01 23.07
CA THR A 394 -34.86 -16.55 22.61
C THR A 394 -34.74 -17.15 21.22
N LEU A 395 -34.11 -16.45 20.27
CA LEU A 395 -33.86 -16.95 18.90
C LEU A 395 -32.99 -18.21 18.88
N GLU A 396 -31.97 -18.29 19.75
CA GLU A 396 -31.13 -19.48 19.88
C GLU A 396 -31.89 -20.67 20.49
N THR A 397 -32.74 -20.43 21.50
CA THR A 397 -33.57 -21.50 22.10
C THR A 397 -34.65 -21.99 21.15
N THR A 398 -35.38 -21.09 20.48
CA THR A 398 -36.44 -21.49 19.55
C THR A 398 -35.86 -22.26 18.36
N TYR A 399 -34.67 -21.89 17.87
CA TYR A 399 -34.02 -22.60 16.76
C TYR A 399 -33.62 -24.01 17.17
N LYS A 400 -33.01 -24.19 18.35
CA LYS A 400 -32.65 -25.53 18.88
C LYS A 400 -33.86 -26.43 19.12
N SER A 401 -35.05 -25.86 19.30
CA SER A 401 -36.32 -26.59 19.37
C SER A 401 -37.09 -26.68 18.04
N SER A 402 -36.63 -26.05 16.96
CA SER A 402 -37.40 -25.96 15.71
C SER A 402 -37.23 -27.20 14.83
N ALA A 403 -38.25 -27.44 13.99
CA ALA A 403 -38.19 -28.47 12.96
C ALA A 403 -37.06 -28.21 11.95
N ASP A 404 -36.63 -26.96 11.74
CA ASP A 404 -35.53 -26.61 10.83
C ASP A 404 -34.19 -27.15 11.34
N ALA A 405 -33.89 -26.99 12.63
CA ALA A 405 -32.65 -27.52 13.21
C ALA A 405 -32.60 -29.05 13.11
N ALA A 406 -33.72 -29.73 13.42
CA ALA A 406 -33.84 -31.17 13.24
C ALA A 406 -33.68 -31.57 11.76
N ALA A 407 -34.33 -30.86 10.82
CA ALA A 407 -34.20 -31.11 9.39
C ALA A 407 -32.76 -30.93 8.90
N VAL A 408 -32.06 -29.89 9.36
CA VAL A 408 -30.64 -29.62 9.10
C VAL A 408 -29.77 -30.75 9.61
N GLU A 409 -30.00 -31.26 10.83
CA GLU A 409 -29.26 -32.40 11.37
C GLU A 409 -29.51 -33.68 10.57
N THR A 410 -30.76 -34.00 10.17
CA THR A 410 -31.00 -35.15 9.29
C THR A 410 -30.32 -34.98 7.92
N MET A 411 -30.20 -33.74 7.42
CA MET A 411 -29.55 -33.47 6.14
C MET A 411 -28.02 -33.58 6.25
N ILE A 412 -27.43 -33.17 7.36
CA ILE A 412 -26.01 -33.42 7.66
C ILE A 412 -25.76 -34.93 7.70
N VAL A 413 -26.57 -35.72 8.42
CA VAL A 413 -26.44 -37.18 8.47
C VAL A 413 -26.50 -37.79 7.05
N LYS A 414 -27.53 -37.47 6.26
CA LYS A 414 -27.68 -37.92 4.85
C LYS A 414 -26.49 -37.52 3.96
N LEU A 415 -25.86 -36.37 4.21
CA LEU A 415 -24.67 -35.91 3.49
C LEU A 415 -23.36 -36.54 3.99
N THR A 416 -23.33 -37.12 5.20
CA THR A 416 -22.20 -37.89 5.72
C THR A 416 -22.26 -39.38 5.35
N GLU A 417 -23.45 -39.98 5.31
CA GLU A 417 -23.65 -41.37 4.90
C GLU A 417 -23.45 -41.56 3.38
N LYS A 418 -23.80 -40.55 2.59
CA LYS A 418 -23.67 -40.58 1.13
C LYS A 418 -22.27 -40.19 0.69
N GLU A 419 -21.35 -41.16 0.69
CA GLU A 419 -20.04 -41.00 0.05
C GLU A 419 -20.21 -40.58 -1.43
N GLY A 420 -19.69 -39.40 -1.76
CA GLY A 420 -19.65 -38.86 -3.11
C GLY A 420 -18.27 -39.01 -3.75
N PRO A 421 -18.12 -38.60 -5.02
CA PRO A 421 -16.84 -38.68 -5.71
C PRO A 421 -15.78 -37.82 -5.00
N SER A 422 -14.65 -38.44 -4.66
CA SER A 422 -13.55 -37.77 -3.98
C SER A 422 -12.89 -36.71 -4.87
N LEU A 423 -12.66 -35.53 -4.32
CA LEU A 423 -12.09 -34.41 -5.06
C LEU A 423 -10.59 -34.67 -5.33
N LYS A 424 -10.23 -34.89 -6.59
CA LYS A 424 -8.81 -35.08 -6.97
C LYS A 424 -8.07 -33.74 -6.89
N SER A 425 -6.95 -33.71 -6.17
CA SER A 425 -6.06 -32.53 -6.14
C SER A 425 -5.58 -32.21 -7.55
N LYS A 426 -5.75 -30.96 -8.00
CA LYS A 426 -5.12 -30.48 -9.22
C LYS A 426 -3.64 -30.26 -8.90
N GLY A 427 -2.75 -30.84 -9.70
CA GLY A 427 -1.30 -30.82 -9.45
C GLY A 427 -0.74 -29.41 -9.39
N LYS A 428 0.28 -29.18 -8.55
CA LYS A 428 0.94 -27.87 -8.44
C LYS A 428 1.87 -27.64 -9.64
N ALA A 429 1.95 -26.41 -10.14
CA ALA A 429 2.98 -26.02 -11.09
C ALA A 429 4.40 -26.22 -10.50
N SER A 430 5.36 -26.61 -11.34
CA SER A 430 6.73 -26.90 -10.91
C SER A 430 7.45 -25.64 -10.40
N ASN A 431 8.38 -25.80 -9.45
CA ASN A 431 9.10 -24.67 -8.86
C ASN A 431 9.93 -23.86 -9.90
N PRO A 432 10.72 -24.46 -10.81
CA PRO A 432 11.37 -23.70 -11.90
C PRO A 432 10.39 -22.94 -12.81
N THR A 433 9.21 -23.50 -13.15
CA THR A 433 8.24 -22.77 -13.99
C THR A 433 7.59 -21.63 -13.23
N ARG A 434 7.37 -21.77 -11.91
CA ARG A 434 6.96 -20.66 -11.04
C ARG A 434 8.00 -19.56 -10.95
N ILE A 435 9.28 -19.90 -10.77
CA ILE A 435 10.38 -18.92 -10.76
C ILE A 435 10.42 -18.17 -12.09
N ALA A 436 10.42 -18.87 -13.23
CA ALA A 436 10.41 -18.24 -14.55
C ALA A 436 9.21 -17.30 -14.76
N VAL A 437 8.00 -17.71 -14.36
CA VAL A 437 6.78 -16.88 -14.47
C VAL A 437 6.81 -15.67 -13.52
N LEU A 438 7.34 -15.82 -12.31
CA LEU A 438 7.50 -14.71 -11.36
C LEU A 438 8.55 -13.70 -11.85
N THR A 439 9.69 -14.16 -12.37
CA THR A 439 10.73 -13.31 -12.96
C THR A 439 10.22 -12.58 -14.19
N TRP A 440 9.56 -13.27 -15.13
CA TRP A 440 8.94 -12.65 -16.31
C TRP A 440 7.91 -11.58 -15.91
N ARG A 441 7.01 -11.90 -14.97
CA ARG A 441 6.03 -10.95 -14.45
C ARG A 441 6.71 -9.74 -13.82
N SER A 442 7.78 -9.94 -13.05
CA SER A 442 8.56 -8.85 -12.45
C SER A 442 9.20 -7.96 -13.52
N LEU A 443 9.86 -8.54 -14.51
CA LEU A 443 10.51 -7.82 -15.60
C LEU A 443 9.52 -6.99 -16.42
N LEU A 444 8.30 -7.49 -16.65
CA LEU A 444 7.23 -6.77 -17.36
C LEU A 444 6.59 -5.65 -16.51
N ILE A 445 6.60 -5.76 -15.18
CA ILE A 445 6.24 -4.65 -14.28
C ILE A 445 7.33 -3.57 -14.35
N MET A 446 8.60 -3.97 -14.22
CA MET A 446 9.76 -3.07 -14.26
C MET A 446 9.86 -2.31 -15.59
N SER A 447 9.60 -2.95 -16.73
CA SER A 447 9.64 -2.29 -18.04
C SER A 447 8.48 -1.32 -18.28
N ARG A 448 7.33 -1.50 -17.61
CA ARG A 448 6.22 -0.53 -17.64
C ARG A 448 6.43 0.64 -16.68
N GLU A 449 7.09 0.40 -15.55
CA GLU A 449 7.44 1.41 -14.55
C GLU A 449 8.79 2.11 -14.87
N TRP A 450 9.16 2.15 -16.16
CA TRP A 450 10.45 2.62 -16.68
C TRP A 450 10.91 3.97 -16.14
N LYS A 451 9.99 4.91 -15.85
CA LYS A 451 10.30 6.25 -15.30
C LYS A 451 11.13 6.17 -14.01
N TYR A 452 10.77 5.27 -13.08
CA TYR A 452 11.50 5.10 -11.81
C TYR A 452 12.91 4.57 -12.04
N TYR A 453 13.05 3.60 -12.96
CA TYR A 453 14.35 3.01 -13.30
C TYR A 453 15.25 3.96 -14.08
N TRP A 454 14.70 4.77 -14.99
CA TRP A 454 15.45 5.81 -15.70
C TRP A 454 15.95 6.92 -14.78
N PHE A 455 15.11 7.40 -13.86
CA PHE A 455 15.53 8.38 -12.87
C PHE A 455 16.68 7.84 -11.99
N ARG A 456 16.57 6.58 -11.55
CA ARG A 456 17.62 5.88 -10.79
C ARG A 456 18.90 5.63 -11.62
N LEU A 457 18.77 5.35 -12.91
CA LEU A 457 19.91 5.19 -13.82
C LEU A 457 20.65 6.51 -14.01
N ILE A 458 19.94 7.61 -14.28
CA ILE A 458 20.51 8.96 -14.42
C ILE A 458 21.27 9.36 -13.15
N LEU A 459 20.69 9.11 -11.97
CA LEU A 459 21.35 9.33 -10.68
C LEU A 459 22.66 8.54 -10.54
N TYR A 460 22.67 7.26 -10.91
CA TYR A 460 23.87 6.44 -10.84
C TYR A 460 24.95 6.88 -11.84
N MET A 461 24.55 7.35 -13.03
CA MET A 461 25.48 7.93 -14.01
C MET A 461 26.09 9.25 -13.49
N LEU A 462 25.28 10.13 -12.88
CA LEU A 462 25.76 11.36 -12.25
C LEU A 462 26.74 11.08 -11.10
N LEU A 463 26.42 10.13 -10.21
CA LEU A 463 27.32 9.73 -9.13
C LEU A 463 28.64 9.15 -9.68
N THR A 464 28.57 8.30 -10.70
CA THR A 464 29.76 7.73 -11.35
C THR A 464 30.61 8.80 -12.03
N LEU A 465 29.98 9.79 -12.66
CA LEU A 465 30.67 10.94 -13.28
C LEU A 465 31.40 11.78 -12.22
N CYS A 466 30.74 12.11 -11.10
CA CYS A 466 31.36 12.87 -10.00
C CYS A 466 32.55 12.13 -9.36
N ILE A 467 32.50 10.80 -9.28
CA ILE A 467 33.63 10.00 -8.80
C ILE A 467 34.74 9.94 -9.86
N GLY A 468 34.38 9.78 -11.14
CA GLY A 468 35.31 9.69 -12.26
C GLY A 468 36.15 10.96 -12.47
N THR A 469 35.55 12.15 -12.36
CA THR A 469 36.28 13.42 -12.50
C THR A 469 37.34 13.60 -11.40
N VAL A 470 37.04 13.23 -10.15
CA VAL A 470 37.98 13.30 -9.03
C VAL A 470 39.24 12.46 -9.28
N PHE A 471 39.10 11.22 -9.76
CA PHE A 471 40.27 10.36 -10.03
C PHE A 471 40.99 10.72 -11.34
N SER A 472 40.30 11.30 -12.32
CA SER A 472 40.90 11.68 -13.62
C SER A 472 41.96 12.78 -13.48
N GLY A 473 41.85 13.66 -12.46
CA GLY A 473 42.82 14.73 -12.19
C GLY A 473 44.24 14.25 -11.84
N LEU A 474 44.39 13.02 -11.34
CA LEU A 474 45.67 12.47 -10.85
C LEU A 474 46.79 12.48 -11.90
N GLY A 475 46.47 12.20 -13.16
CA GLY A 475 47.46 12.22 -14.25
C GLY A 475 47.97 13.63 -14.55
N HIS A 476 47.08 14.63 -14.47
CA HIS A 476 47.45 16.04 -14.64
C HIS A 476 48.29 16.54 -13.46
N SER A 477 47.95 16.16 -12.22
CA SER A 477 48.73 16.49 -11.02
C SER A 477 50.15 15.89 -11.05
N LEU A 478 50.32 14.67 -11.56
CA LEU A 478 51.64 14.07 -11.76
C LEU A 478 52.44 14.84 -12.83
N SER A 479 51.81 15.18 -13.95
CA SER A 479 52.44 15.97 -15.00
C SER A 479 52.91 17.35 -14.48
N SER A 480 52.06 18.08 -13.75
CA SER A 480 52.41 19.41 -13.24
C SER A 480 53.54 19.37 -12.19
N VAL A 481 53.62 18.33 -11.35
CA VAL A 481 54.74 18.14 -10.42
C VAL A 481 56.05 17.79 -11.14
N VAL A 482 56.00 17.03 -12.25
CA VAL A 482 57.19 16.73 -13.08
C VAL A 482 57.67 17.98 -13.85
N ILE A 483 56.74 18.78 -14.39
CA ILE A 483 57.05 20.06 -15.04
C ILE A 483 57.67 21.04 -14.02
N TYR A 484 57.06 21.16 -12.84
CA TYR A 484 57.58 21.97 -11.73
C TYR A 484 59.01 21.56 -11.33
N ALA A 485 59.31 20.27 -11.25
CA ALA A 485 60.66 19.78 -10.94
C ALA A 485 61.69 20.15 -12.02
N CYS A 486 61.26 20.36 -13.27
CA CYS A 486 62.09 20.91 -14.35
C CYS A 486 62.26 22.44 -14.18
N GLU A 487 61.19 23.19 -13.93
CA GLU A 487 61.23 24.65 -13.71
C GLU A 487 62.09 25.06 -12.51
N GLU A 488 62.01 24.35 -11.38
CA GLU A 488 62.86 24.61 -10.21
C GLU A 488 64.34 24.29 -10.51
N SER A 489 64.62 23.27 -11.34
CA SER A 489 65.99 22.96 -11.77
C SER A 489 66.60 24.04 -12.68
N ASN A 490 65.75 24.80 -13.38
CA ASN A 490 66.12 25.95 -14.21
C ASN A 490 65.96 27.31 -13.47
N LEU A 491 65.68 27.29 -12.16
CA LEU A 491 65.50 28.48 -11.30
C LEU A 491 64.39 29.46 -11.74
N HIS A 492 63.41 29.01 -12.53
CA HIS A 492 62.35 29.89 -13.06
C HIS A 492 61.20 30.15 -12.06
N SER A 493 60.75 29.10 -11.35
CA SER A 493 59.51 29.13 -10.56
C SER A 493 59.75 28.70 -9.11
N GLY A 494 59.25 29.47 -8.15
CA GLY A 494 59.31 29.13 -6.73
C GLY A 494 58.14 28.23 -6.29
N THR A 495 58.41 27.25 -5.41
CA THR A 495 57.44 26.27 -4.90
C THR A 495 56.12 26.88 -4.42
N PHE A 496 56.19 28.04 -3.74
CA PHE A 496 55.01 28.74 -3.24
C PHE A 496 54.11 29.24 -4.37
N VAL A 497 54.70 29.79 -5.45
CA VAL A 497 53.97 30.32 -6.61
C VAL A 497 53.27 29.19 -7.36
N PHE A 498 53.95 28.06 -7.56
CA PHE A 498 53.37 26.86 -8.16
C PHE A 498 52.14 26.36 -7.39
N LEU A 499 52.25 26.19 -6.08
CA LEU A 499 51.15 25.69 -5.24
C LEU A 499 49.98 26.67 -5.16
N LEU A 500 50.26 27.98 -5.16
CA LEU A 500 49.25 29.02 -5.14
C LEU A 500 48.50 29.12 -6.50
N GLY A 501 49.23 29.01 -7.62
CA GLY A 501 48.64 28.96 -8.95
C GLY A 501 47.76 27.73 -9.17
N GLN A 502 48.21 26.55 -8.75
CA GLN A 502 47.43 25.32 -8.77
C GLN A 502 46.14 25.43 -7.94
N LEU A 503 46.22 26.02 -6.73
CA LEU A 503 45.06 26.25 -5.86
C LEU A 503 44.03 27.21 -6.50
N PHE A 504 44.46 28.37 -7.00
CA PHE A 504 43.54 29.32 -7.63
C PHE A 504 42.93 28.79 -8.94
N SER A 505 43.67 27.95 -9.68
CA SER A 505 43.15 27.26 -10.87
C SER A 505 42.04 26.26 -10.52
N GLY A 506 42.17 25.50 -9.43
CA GLY A 506 41.18 24.48 -9.03
C GLY A 506 39.85 25.04 -8.51
N ILE A 507 39.88 26.14 -7.76
CA ILE A 507 38.72 26.74 -7.06
C ILE A 507 37.44 26.86 -7.93
N PRO A 508 37.43 27.52 -9.10
CA PRO A 508 36.19 27.72 -9.87
C PRO A 508 35.56 26.41 -10.35
N PHE A 509 36.38 25.44 -10.77
CA PHE A 509 35.88 24.14 -11.24
C PHE A 509 35.35 23.28 -10.09
N LEU A 510 36.07 23.24 -8.96
CA LEU A 510 35.61 22.50 -7.77
C LEU A 510 34.34 23.11 -7.15
N PHE A 511 34.17 24.43 -7.23
CA PHE A 511 32.94 25.09 -6.77
C PHE A 511 31.73 24.76 -7.67
N LEU A 512 31.92 24.76 -9.00
CA LEU A 512 30.89 24.36 -9.96
C LEU A 512 30.50 22.88 -9.82
N ILE A 513 31.47 21.99 -9.61
CA ILE A 513 31.24 20.58 -9.28
C ILE A 513 30.49 20.44 -7.95
N SER A 514 30.84 21.24 -6.94
CA SER A 514 30.15 21.22 -5.64
C SER A 514 28.68 21.62 -5.77
N ILE A 515 28.38 22.75 -6.41
CA ILE A 515 26.99 23.22 -6.60
C ILE A 515 26.17 22.19 -7.38
N SER A 516 26.65 21.75 -8.55
CA SER A 516 25.89 20.89 -9.45
C SER A 516 25.56 19.52 -8.85
N SER A 517 26.50 18.90 -8.14
CA SER A 517 26.26 17.63 -7.44
C SER A 517 25.40 17.83 -6.18
N SER A 518 25.68 18.83 -5.35
CA SER A 518 24.94 19.10 -4.12
C SER A 518 23.46 19.39 -4.39
N LEU A 519 23.15 20.22 -5.39
CA LEU A 519 21.78 20.61 -5.73
C LEU A 519 20.92 19.38 -6.09
N VAL A 520 21.48 18.43 -6.84
CA VAL A 520 20.79 17.18 -7.21
C VAL A 520 20.56 16.30 -5.99
N PHE A 521 21.57 16.09 -5.15
CA PHE A 521 21.42 15.22 -3.97
C PHE A 521 20.52 15.80 -2.89
N TYR A 522 20.56 17.13 -2.66
CA TYR A 522 19.82 17.79 -1.59
C TYR A 522 18.30 17.66 -1.77
N PHE A 523 17.78 18.06 -2.94
CA PHE A 523 16.36 17.96 -3.27
C PHE A 523 15.90 16.51 -3.52
N LEU A 524 16.79 15.61 -3.95
CA LEU A 524 16.48 14.18 -4.08
C LEU A 524 16.25 13.49 -2.73
N VAL A 525 17.06 13.84 -1.72
CA VAL A 525 16.96 13.24 -0.37
C VAL A 525 15.79 13.83 0.42
N GLY A 526 15.35 15.06 0.09
CA GLY A 526 14.33 15.78 0.85
C GLY A 526 14.88 16.35 2.15
N LEU A 527 16.09 16.94 2.08
CA LEU A 527 16.64 17.77 3.17
C LEU A 527 15.91 19.11 3.24
N ARG A 528 16.02 19.82 4.37
CA ARG A 528 15.22 21.02 4.69
C ARG A 528 15.28 22.10 3.60
N ASP A 529 14.14 22.62 3.18
CA ASP A 529 14.03 23.57 2.06
C ASP A 529 14.59 24.99 2.29
N GLU A 530 15.25 25.29 3.42
CA GLU A 530 15.90 26.59 3.60
C GLU A 530 17.22 26.71 2.83
N PHE A 531 17.38 27.85 2.15
CA PHE A 531 18.62 28.27 1.50
C PHE A 531 19.84 28.30 2.46
N SER A 532 19.60 28.55 3.75
CA SER A 532 20.61 28.58 4.82
C SER A 532 21.30 27.20 4.99
N PHE A 533 20.52 26.13 5.03
CA PHE A 533 20.98 24.75 5.19
C PHE A 533 21.59 24.21 3.89
N LEU A 534 21.00 24.55 2.73
CA LEU A 534 21.54 24.23 1.40
C LEU A 534 22.92 24.86 1.18
N MET A 535 23.10 26.14 1.46
CA MET A 535 24.40 26.82 1.27
C MET A 535 25.49 26.25 2.18
N TYR A 536 25.17 25.87 3.42
CA TYR A 536 26.11 25.16 4.28
C TYR A 536 26.49 23.79 3.70
N PHE A 537 25.53 23.04 3.14
CA PHE A 537 25.80 21.75 2.49
C PHE A 537 26.78 21.89 1.31
N VAL A 538 26.51 22.85 0.40
CA VAL A 538 27.38 23.16 -0.77
C VAL A 538 28.78 23.58 -0.32
N LEU A 539 28.88 24.43 0.71
CA LEU A 539 30.16 24.93 1.21
C LEU A 539 30.98 23.85 1.91
N ASN A 540 30.33 22.98 2.70
CA ASN A 540 30.96 21.82 3.33
C ASN A 540 31.49 20.82 2.28
N PHE A 541 30.69 20.50 1.25
CA PHE A 541 31.13 19.61 0.18
C PHE A 541 32.27 20.22 -0.65
N PHE A 542 32.24 21.53 -0.92
CA PHE A 542 33.33 22.26 -1.58
C PHE A 542 34.64 22.20 -0.78
N MET A 543 34.59 22.42 0.54
CA MET A 543 35.78 22.28 1.40
C MET A 543 36.33 20.84 1.40
N CYS A 544 35.47 19.83 1.33
CA CYS A 544 35.90 18.43 1.19
C CYS A 544 36.65 18.18 -0.13
N LEU A 545 36.21 18.79 -1.24
CA LEU A 545 36.89 18.70 -2.54
C LEU A 545 38.27 19.40 -2.51
N LEU A 546 38.37 20.58 -1.90
CA LEU A 546 39.65 21.29 -1.74
C LEU A 546 40.66 20.53 -0.89
N VAL A 547 40.21 19.94 0.23
CA VAL A 547 41.04 19.08 1.08
C VAL A 547 41.52 17.85 0.31
N ASN A 548 40.64 17.21 -0.47
CA ASN A 548 40.99 16.06 -1.29
C ASN A 548 42.02 16.42 -2.39
N GLU A 549 41.90 17.58 -3.06
CA GLU A 549 42.91 18.02 -4.03
C GLU A 549 44.29 18.23 -3.38
N GLY A 550 44.34 18.74 -2.15
CA GLY A 550 45.57 18.82 -1.36
C GLY A 550 46.16 17.45 -1.00
N MET A 551 45.31 16.48 -0.62
CA MET A 551 45.70 15.09 -0.35
C MET A 551 46.20 14.35 -1.60
N VAL A 552 45.56 14.57 -2.73
CA VAL A 552 45.97 14.06 -4.05
C VAL A 552 47.38 14.55 -4.38
N LEU A 553 47.63 15.86 -4.28
CA LEU A 553 48.93 16.45 -4.59
C LEU A 553 50.03 15.99 -3.64
N LEU A 554 49.70 15.78 -2.35
CA LEU A 554 50.58 15.19 -1.34
C LEU A 554 51.05 13.78 -1.72
N ILE A 555 50.10 12.89 -2.02
CA ILE A 555 50.41 11.49 -2.36
C ILE A 555 51.15 11.40 -3.69
N VAL A 556 50.75 12.19 -4.69
CA VAL A 556 51.44 12.34 -5.97
C VAL A 556 52.91 12.74 -5.80
N SER A 557 53.18 13.72 -4.93
CA SER A 557 54.55 14.23 -4.67
C SER A 557 55.46 13.18 -4.03
N ILE A 558 54.89 12.24 -3.25
CA ILE A 558 55.60 11.15 -2.57
C ILE A 558 55.82 9.96 -3.51
N CYS A 559 54.75 9.47 -4.16
CA CYS A 559 54.79 8.23 -4.94
C CYS A 559 55.39 8.39 -6.34
N GLN A 560 55.22 9.56 -6.98
CA GLN A 560 55.72 9.93 -8.33
C GLN A 560 55.34 8.96 -9.47
N GLU A 561 54.47 7.98 -9.21
CA GLU A 561 54.02 6.94 -10.12
C GLU A 561 52.49 6.82 -10.04
N VAL A 562 51.80 6.74 -11.18
CA VAL A 562 50.33 6.80 -11.26
C VAL A 562 49.67 5.69 -10.44
N TYR A 563 50.11 4.44 -10.63
CA TYR A 563 49.52 3.25 -10.00
C TYR A 563 49.63 3.30 -8.47
N TRP A 564 50.83 3.57 -7.95
CA TRP A 564 51.09 3.65 -6.51
C TRP A 564 50.37 4.84 -5.86
N SER A 565 50.25 5.96 -6.58
CA SER A 565 49.49 7.13 -6.12
C SER A 565 47.99 6.81 -5.98
N ILE A 566 47.39 6.11 -6.95
CA ILE A 566 45.97 5.67 -6.87
C ILE A 566 45.77 4.69 -5.70
N LEU A 567 46.62 3.66 -5.60
CA LEU A 567 46.47 2.60 -4.60
C LEU A 567 46.59 3.14 -3.16
N THR A 568 47.55 4.04 -2.91
CA THR A 568 47.73 4.68 -1.61
C THR A 568 46.61 5.69 -1.31
N LEU A 569 46.19 6.51 -2.28
CA LEU A 569 45.06 7.44 -2.13
C LEU A 569 43.75 6.73 -1.75
N VAL A 570 43.43 5.61 -2.40
CA VAL A 570 42.23 4.81 -2.09
C VAL A 570 42.34 4.19 -0.69
N SER A 571 43.51 3.64 -0.36
CA SER A 571 43.76 3.02 0.95
C SER A 571 43.66 4.03 2.11
N VAL A 572 44.20 5.24 1.94
CA VAL A 572 44.09 6.35 2.89
C VAL A 572 42.63 6.78 3.06
N HIS A 573 41.88 6.95 1.95
CA HIS A 573 40.46 7.30 2.01
C HIS A 573 39.60 6.25 2.73
N VAL A 574 39.84 4.95 2.50
CA VAL A 574 39.10 3.87 3.18
C VAL A 574 39.36 3.89 4.70
N ILE A 575 40.62 4.07 5.13
CA ILE A 575 40.99 4.18 6.55
C ILE A 575 40.34 5.43 7.18
N MET A 576 40.41 6.57 6.49
CA MET A 576 39.80 7.82 6.95
C MET A 576 38.28 7.70 7.08
N MET A 577 37.61 7.12 6.09
CA MET A 577 36.16 6.89 6.11
C MET A 577 35.72 5.95 7.24
N LEU A 578 36.49 4.89 7.52
CA LEU A 578 36.19 3.98 8.64
C LEU A 578 36.31 4.68 10.00
N SER A 579 37.23 5.63 10.14
CA SER A 579 37.41 6.45 11.35
C SER A 579 36.44 7.62 11.50
N ALA A 580 35.64 7.94 10.46
CA ALA A 580 34.91 9.20 10.33
C ALA A 580 33.65 9.33 11.22
N GLY A 581 33.37 8.37 12.09
CA GLY A 581 32.20 8.36 12.98
C GLY A 581 30.91 7.76 12.38
N TYR A 582 30.84 7.52 11.07
CA TYR A 582 29.63 7.00 10.40
C TYR A 582 29.32 5.54 10.77
N PHE A 583 30.29 4.64 10.63
CA PHE A 583 30.10 3.21 10.89
C PHE A 583 30.12 2.86 12.39
N ARG A 584 30.75 3.71 13.21
CA ARG A 584 30.90 3.53 14.66
C ARG A 584 31.23 4.88 15.30
N ILE A 585 30.55 5.19 16.41
CA ILE A 585 30.71 6.43 17.19
C ILE A 585 32.18 6.62 17.61
N ARG A 586 32.68 7.85 17.55
CA ARG A 586 34.10 8.21 17.74
C ARG A 586 34.67 7.74 19.09
N SER A 587 33.92 7.90 20.18
CA SER A 587 34.29 7.48 21.54
C SER A 587 34.31 5.95 21.73
N ALA A 588 33.68 5.19 20.82
CA ALA A 588 33.68 3.73 20.84
C ALA A 588 34.84 3.11 20.04
N LEU A 589 35.74 3.90 19.45
CA LEU A 589 36.90 3.42 18.68
C LEU A 589 38.08 3.00 19.58
N PRO A 590 38.92 2.03 19.16
CA PRO A 590 40.13 1.66 19.91
C PRO A 590 41.12 2.84 20.04
N ARG A 591 41.48 3.17 21.30
CA ARG A 591 42.19 4.41 21.64
C ARG A 591 43.53 4.67 20.92
N PRO A 592 44.49 3.73 20.81
CA PRO A 592 45.89 4.07 20.51
C PRO A 592 46.23 4.27 19.01
N ILE A 593 45.27 4.05 18.11
CA ILE A 593 45.46 4.20 16.65
C ILE A 593 44.23 4.84 16.00
N TRP A 594 43.04 4.30 16.28
CA TRP A 594 41.81 4.71 15.59
C TRP A 594 41.22 6.01 16.13
N MET A 595 41.17 6.17 17.47
CA MET A 595 40.72 7.40 18.12
C MET A 595 41.79 8.50 18.10
N TYR A 596 43.06 8.12 18.25
CA TYR A 596 44.21 9.01 18.10
C TYR A 596 45.32 8.27 17.31
N PRO A 597 45.89 8.84 16.23
CA PRO A 597 45.57 10.13 15.62
C PRO A 597 44.47 10.07 14.54
N ILE A 598 44.10 8.89 14.03
CA ILE A 598 43.47 8.76 12.69
C ILE A 598 42.14 9.54 12.58
N SER A 599 41.21 9.41 13.54
CA SER A 599 39.92 10.12 13.44
C SER A 599 40.04 11.66 13.49
N TYR A 600 41.14 12.21 14.02
CA TYR A 600 41.40 13.65 14.03
C TYR A 600 42.03 14.16 12.73
N VAL A 601 42.75 13.32 12.00
CA VAL A 601 43.34 13.63 10.68
C VAL A 601 42.33 13.43 9.55
N SER A 602 41.36 12.53 9.73
CA SER A 602 40.27 12.29 8.79
C SER A 602 39.35 13.51 8.65
N PHE A 603 39.40 14.18 7.51
CA PHE A 603 38.53 15.33 7.20
C PHE A 603 37.04 14.94 7.13
N HIS A 604 36.75 13.70 6.73
CA HIS A 604 35.38 13.16 6.73
C HIS A 604 34.70 13.25 8.10
N THR A 605 35.47 13.15 9.20
CA THR A 605 34.96 13.30 10.58
C THR A 605 34.24 14.62 10.80
N TYR A 606 34.87 15.74 10.42
CA TYR A 606 34.34 17.10 10.63
C TYR A 606 33.23 17.44 9.62
N SER A 607 33.36 16.94 8.39
CA SER A 607 32.33 17.06 7.35
C SER A 607 31.02 16.38 7.76
N ILE A 608 31.08 15.14 8.25
CA ILE A 608 29.89 14.41 8.72
C ILE A 608 29.32 15.07 9.98
N GLN A 609 30.18 15.49 10.92
CA GLN A 609 29.73 16.20 12.12
C GLN A 609 29.00 17.51 11.76
N GLY A 610 29.57 18.34 10.88
CA GLY A 610 28.96 19.58 10.42
C GLY A 610 27.63 19.37 9.68
N LEU A 611 27.52 18.35 8.83
CA LEU A 611 26.26 17.99 8.15
C LEU A 611 25.19 17.51 9.12
N LEU A 612 25.54 16.68 10.11
CA LEU A 612 24.62 16.23 11.15
C LEU A 612 24.15 17.41 12.03
N GLU A 613 25.05 18.31 12.43
CA GLU A 613 24.69 19.52 13.17
C GLU A 613 23.75 20.41 12.34
N ASN A 614 24.00 20.56 11.03
CA ASN A 614 23.18 21.34 10.12
C ASN A 614 21.76 20.77 9.94
N GLU A 615 21.59 19.44 9.87
CA GLU A 615 20.29 18.78 9.64
C GLU A 615 19.54 18.38 10.94
N TYR A 616 20.20 18.29 12.10
CA TYR A 616 19.53 17.93 13.36
C TYR A 616 19.30 19.12 14.31
N ILE A 617 20.03 20.23 14.21
CA ILE A 617 19.75 21.41 15.06
C ILE A 617 18.45 22.07 14.60
N GLY A 618 17.48 22.21 15.50
CA GLY A 618 16.16 22.81 15.23
C GLY A 618 15.04 21.85 14.80
N SER A 619 15.33 20.58 14.51
CA SER A 619 14.29 19.58 14.19
C SER A 619 13.82 18.82 15.43
N SER A 620 12.62 18.23 15.34
CA SER A 620 12.11 17.27 16.32
C SER A 620 11.49 16.07 15.62
N TYR A 621 11.78 14.87 16.10
CA TYR A 621 11.39 13.61 15.48
C TYR A 621 10.45 12.82 16.40
N ALA A 622 9.32 12.36 15.85
CA ALA A 622 8.36 11.54 16.59
C ALA A 622 8.88 10.09 16.73
N VAL A 623 8.90 9.58 17.96
CA VAL A 623 9.35 8.24 18.33
C VAL A 623 8.17 7.47 18.93
N GLY A 624 7.48 6.72 18.07
CA GLY A 624 6.19 6.12 18.38
C GLY A 624 5.06 7.16 18.38
N GLN A 625 3.97 6.87 19.09
CA GLN A 625 2.76 7.72 19.08
C GLN A 625 2.74 8.83 20.15
N VAL A 626 3.72 8.90 21.06
CA VAL A 626 3.60 9.70 22.30
C VAL A 626 4.86 10.53 22.64
N ARG A 627 6.03 10.24 22.05
CA ARG A 627 7.28 10.94 22.38
C ARG A 627 7.85 11.66 21.17
N THR A 628 8.35 12.87 21.36
CA THR A 628 9.23 13.56 20.43
C THR A 628 10.62 13.65 21.03
N ILE A 629 11.65 13.53 20.19
CA ILE A 629 13.06 13.75 20.57
C ILE A 629 13.57 14.92 19.73
N SER A 630 14.17 15.93 20.36
CA SER A 630 14.79 17.03 19.61
C SER A 630 16.10 16.55 18.96
N GLY A 631 16.44 17.07 17.78
CA GLY A 631 17.67 16.65 17.10
C GLY A 631 18.94 16.98 17.90
N TYR A 632 18.90 17.99 18.79
CA TYR A 632 19.94 18.22 19.80
C TYR A 632 20.14 17.01 20.74
N GLN A 633 19.06 16.42 21.25
CA GLN A 633 19.12 15.21 22.08
C GLN A 633 19.57 13.99 21.27
N ALA A 634 19.22 13.89 19.99
CA ALA A 634 19.71 12.83 19.11
C ALA A 634 21.24 12.94 18.87
N LEU A 635 21.74 14.12 18.51
CA LEU A 635 23.18 14.40 18.35
C LEU A 635 23.97 14.05 19.61
N ARG A 636 23.49 14.48 20.78
CA ARG A 636 24.18 14.27 22.05
C ARG A 636 24.11 12.83 22.56
N ASN A 637 22.95 12.17 22.47
CA ASN A 637 22.74 10.85 23.08
C ASN A 637 23.07 9.68 22.15
N VAL A 638 23.09 9.87 20.83
CA VAL A 638 23.32 8.81 19.83
C VAL A 638 24.65 8.95 19.12
N TYR A 639 25.08 10.19 18.81
CA TYR A 639 26.32 10.45 18.08
C TYR A 639 27.49 10.93 18.97
N ASP A 640 27.24 11.20 20.25
CA ASP A 640 28.23 11.69 21.23
C ASP A 640 28.91 13.01 20.79
N ILE A 641 28.12 13.90 20.15
CA ILE A 641 28.56 15.21 19.65
C ILE A 641 28.21 16.28 20.68
N SER A 642 29.23 16.98 21.20
CA SER A 642 29.08 18.14 22.08
C SER A 642 28.78 19.41 21.28
N THR A 643 27.52 19.83 21.24
CA THR A 643 27.04 20.96 20.42
C THR A 643 27.07 22.30 21.16
N SER A 644 27.91 23.22 20.67
CA SER A 644 27.79 24.68 20.87
C SER A 644 26.81 25.27 19.84
N SER A 645 26.40 26.53 19.98
CA SER A 645 25.58 27.21 18.96
C SER A 645 26.33 27.55 17.66
N SER A 646 27.67 27.42 17.65
CA SER A 646 28.55 27.75 16.52
C SER A 646 29.32 26.54 15.96
N SER A 647 29.12 25.34 16.51
CA SER A 647 29.93 24.15 16.24
C SER A 647 30.03 23.79 14.75
N LYS A 648 28.98 24.03 13.96
CA LYS A 648 29.00 23.74 12.51
C LYS A 648 29.98 24.64 11.75
N TRP A 649 30.22 25.87 12.22
CA TRP A 649 31.23 26.77 11.67
C TRP A 649 32.63 26.44 12.18
N GLU A 650 32.76 25.95 13.42
CA GLU A 650 34.02 25.43 13.96
C GLU A 650 34.50 24.20 13.13
N ASN A 651 33.59 23.27 12.82
CA ASN A 651 33.85 22.11 11.95
C ASN A 651 34.30 22.54 10.54
N LEU A 652 33.65 23.55 9.95
CA LEU A 652 34.01 24.10 8.64
C LEU A 652 35.39 24.80 8.65
N LEU A 653 35.70 25.53 9.73
CA LEU A 653 37.01 26.16 9.93
C LEU A 653 38.12 25.11 10.03
N VAL A 654 37.89 23.97 10.69
CA VAL A 654 38.84 22.85 10.73
C VAL A 654 39.09 22.28 9.32
N LEU A 655 38.06 22.14 8.47
CA LEU A 655 38.25 21.71 7.07
C LEU A 655 39.11 22.71 6.27
N PHE A 656 38.90 24.02 6.46
CA PHE A 656 39.72 25.06 5.83
C PHE A 656 41.18 25.01 6.32
N LEU A 657 41.41 24.87 7.62
CA LEU A 657 42.74 24.73 8.21
C LEU A 657 43.44 23.44 7.74
N MET A 658 42.71 22.34 7.56
CA MET A 658 43.23 21.12 6.93
C MET A 658 43.67 21.36 5.48
N CYS A 659 42.87 22.06 4.67
CA CYS A 659 43.25 22.39 3.29
C CYS A 659 44.57 23.18 3.24
N ALA A 660 44.72 24.20 4.09
CA ALA A 660 45.97 24.94 4.21
C ALA A 660 47.13 24.04 4.70
N GLY A 661 46.90 23.23 5.73
CA GLY A 661 47.88 22.31 6.30
C GLY A 661 48.45 21.30 5.30
N TYR A 662 47.61 20.69 4.46
CA TYR A 662 48.08 19.77 3.42
C TYR A 662 48.93 20.49 2.36
N ARG A 663 48.58 21.71 1.94
CA ARG A 663 49.40 22.50 0.99
C ARG A 663 50.74 22.94 1.61
N ILE A 664 50.78 23.28 2.90
CA ILE A 664 52.03 23.58 3.64
C ILE A 664 52.92 22.32 3.72
N LEU A 665 52.33 21.14 3.95
CA LEU A 665 53.07 19.89 4.01
C LEU A 665 53.62 19.47 2.62
N VAL A 666 52.87 19.73 1.53
CA VAL A 666 53.38 19.62 0.15
C VAL A 666 54.54 20.58 -0.10
N PHE A 667 54.42 21.86 0.30
CA PHE A 667 55.49 22.86 0.15
C PHE A 667 56.79 22.38 0.82
N ALA A 668 56.71 21.87 2.05
CA ALA A 668 57.85 21.31 2.76
C ALA A 668 58.44 20.08 2.04
N LEU A 669 57.59 19.15 1.58
CA LEU A 669 58.06 17.95 0.87
C LEU A 669 58.75 18.27 -0.46
N LEU A 670 58.20 19.17 -1.29
CA LEU A 670 58.84 19.59 -2.54
C LEU A 670 60.22 20.23 -2.26
N GLN A 671 60.28 21.15 -1.30
CA GLN A 671 61.54 21.77 -0.84
C GLN A 671 62.58 20.73 -0.37
N PHE A 672 62.18 19.72 0.40
CA PHE A 672 63.11 18.66 0.84
C PHE A 672 63.51 17.69 -0.29
N CYS A 673 62.58 17.29 -1.15
CA CYS A 673 62.82 16.35 -2.24
C CYS A 673 63.73 16.93 -3.34
N VAL A 674 63.67 18.24 -3.60
CA VAL A 674 64.55 18.89 -4.59
C VAL A 674 65.89 19.31 -3.99
N ARG A 675 65.92 19.84 -2.76
CA ARG A 675 67.20 20.28 -2.14
C ARG A 675 68.10 19.14 -1.64
N LYS A 676 67.59 17.92 -1.43
CA LYS A 676 68.42 16.74 -1.07
C LYS A 676 68.43 15.67 -2.16
N LYS A 677 69.58 15.50 -2.81
CA LYS A 677 69.93 14.28 -3.57
C LYS A 677 69.98 13.07 -2.62
N PHE A 678 68.83 12.44 -2.36
CA PHE A 678 68.75 11.22 -1.57
C PHE A 678 69.57 10.09 -2.22
N PRO A 679 70.56 9.50 -1.53
CA PRO A 679 71.48 8.54 -2.15
C PRO A 679 70.84 7.20 -2.55
N GLY A 680 69.60 6.92 -2.13
CA GLY A 680 68.85 5.71 -2.51
C GLY A 680 68.49 5.61 -3.99
N ARG A 681 68.47 6.72 -4.76
CA ARG A 681 68.03 6.73 -6.18
C ARG A 681 68.95 5.99 -7.16
N ARG A 682 70.07 5.38 -6.72
CA ARG A 682 70.92 4.55 -7.58
C ARG A 682 70.43 3.10 -7.76
N PHE A 683 69.69 2.53 -6.80
CA PHE A 683 69.41 1.08 -6.82
C PHE A 683 68.39 0.63 -7.89
N PHE A 684 67.45 1.51 -8.28
CA PHE A 684 66.41 1.20 -9.26
C PHE A 684 66.69 1.67 -10.70
N ARG A 685 67.83 2.33 -10.97
CA ARG A 685 68.17 2.84 -12.32
C ARG A 685 69.22 2.00 -13.05
N CYS A 686 69.45 0.75 -12.64
CA CYS A 686 70.48 -0.13 -13.21
C CYS A 686 69.91 -1.44 -13.76
N ASN A 687 68.85 -1.37 -14.60
CA ASN A 687 68.46 -2.50 -15.47
C ASN A 687 67.56 -2.12 -16.67
N ARG A 688 67.79 -0.96 -17.32
CA ARG A 688 66.94 -0.49 -18.45
C ARG A 688 67.71 0.06 -19.66
N GLU A 689 68.94 -0.42 -19.87
CA GLU A 689 69.77 -0.08 -21.05
C GLU A 689 70.25 -1.33 -21.82
N THR A 690 69.36 -2.33 -21.98
CA THR A 690 69.55 -3.42 -22.95
C THR A 690 68.24 -3.74 -23.67
N ASN A 691 67.89 -2.93 -24.68
CA ASN A 691 67.19 -3.39 -25.88
C ASN A 691 67.23 -2.28 -26.95
N ASN A 692 68.09 -2.49 -27.94
CA ASN A 692 68.29 -1.59 -29.07
C ASN A 692 67.88 -2.31 -30.36
N PRO A 693 66.71 -2.01 -30.95
CA PRO A 693 66.34 -2.51 -32.27
C PRO A 693 66.98 -1.64 -33.36
N ARG A 694 67.65 -2.31 -34.32
CA ARG A 694 67.81 -1.80 -35.69
C ARG A 694 66.53 -2.08 -36.48
#